data_AF-A0A944RYD4-F1
#
_entry.id   AF-A0A944RYD4-F1
#
_cell.length_a   1.000
_cell.length_b   1.000
_cell.length_c   1.000
_cell.angle_alpha   90.00
_cell.angle_beta   90.00
_cell.angle_gamma   90.00
#
_symmetry.space_group_name_H-M   'P 1'
#
loop_
_entity.id
_entity.type
_entity.pdbx_description
1 polymer ?
#
loop_
_entity_poly.entity_id
_entity_poly.type
_entity_poly.pdbx_seq_one_letter_code
_entity_poly.pdbx_strand_id
1 'polypeptide(L)'
;MKCFAIVLVSLVALWAPASSSVAQIGILGDSYMGPVTDALDHLQLSHEALSTAVLLRRDPATLSVLFVAYDVEESEGMVSWLQRFNAAGGVLFTFYTPTPEMARILGIEPGDYVHDESGRRFTALNTATAVAQAPAQMRQRSANINRARPLTETVRVAATWIDADGQDTGEPALLIGPAGVHMTHVLLGHDSEGAMRLYAALLGHFDPSLWDAAIDGALQQATAIGGGPDALAREATGKRGRAALAEYREALVAARRAVEAGEPKLALTQAGLARQAATRVLALSQTSREGEFRAVWIHSPFGVSDWGWDRSMEELAAAGFNAIIPNMLDAGQSSYPSDYLPSHPRVAEAGDQMAALVAAARKHGIEVHAWKVNYNLSTAPANFVERMRQEGRLQAGQDGEEMPWLCPSHPENRRLEAESMLEVVRNYDVDGIHFDYIRYPGAQSCYDDGCRLRFQAQTGHQVENWPRDVVTGELTTPFQKWRQEQVTALVREVAVRSRDIRPEVELSAAVFSNWPESRYTVGQDWVLWAKEGYLDFVCPMDYIPDVGEHAAMVKRQVDWVDGRIPLYAGIGAWDMSSVEDILTEVAGTRRLGADGFVLFEYSADLAERVLPMLHAGLTKQETYAAHQGPHVEFRINGEAVLDEGSGIRLYPAGQSVAVDVQLVSRTAVPRAKGRLVLERVDGGDALGEALDVRTKMRAESVSYLIAGAGDWRPAVYGDYWDERGKKHPFVRRGPILRVRSRSQIDSLARQFAPPQIEGPGVAMGVFADGHGAGSIHAALSEMDDVIAFQARKLTDELLAQTDVLVIPQPYNRWTFSSQDRARLREWVRAGGGLLVTHDMVGMRGAMPIIPEICARGTGFPSATGFQIVAEHPAVIGIPTGLQPHSYYDHITLEAGPAGEVLAEGEDGEPVLIVGDFGAGRYAALGLIPGLGPDDGEVPLTGAEGQLVEGLVEWLSEKAAQ
;
A
#
# COMPACT_ATOMS: atom_id res chain seq x y z
N MET A 1 -14.43 -10.34 -46.67
CA MET A 1 -15.88 -10.07 -46.61
C MET A 1 -16.57 -11.10 -47.51
N LYS A 2 -17.40 -12.07 -47.12
CA LYS A 2 -18.17 -12.43 -45.94
C LYS A 2 -18.03 -13.96 -45.83
N CYS A 3 -17.55 -14.48 -44.69
CA CYS A 3 -17.68 -15.89 -44.23
C CYS A 3 -16.81 -16.18 -42.97
N PHE A 4 -15.94 -15.24 -42.57
CA PHE A 4 -15.09 -15.39 -41.36
C PHE A 4 -15.64 -14.73 -40.10
N ALA A 5 -16.86 -14.17 -40.13
CA ALA A 5 -17.41 -13.34 -39.05
C ALA A 5 -18.42 -14.07 -38.14
N ILE A 6 -18.69 -15.36 -38.35
CA ILE A 6 -19.78 -16.07 -37.64
C ILE A 6 -19.27 -17.05 -36.56
N VAL A 7 -17.97 -17.33 -36.49
CA VAL A 7 -17.42 -18.23 -35.45
C VAL A 7 -16.97 -17.48 -34.18
N LEU A 8 -16.73 -16.17 -34.24
CA LEU A 8 -16.24 -15.40 -33.08
C LEU A 8 -17.33 -15.03 -32.05
N VAL A 9 -18.59 -14.89 -32.48
CA VAL A 9 -19.69 -14.41 -31.62
C VAL A 9 -20.19 -15.51 -30.65
N SER A 10 -19.78 -16.77 -30.84
CA SER A 10 -20.18 -17.89 -29.97
C SER A 10 -19.07 -18.35 -28.99
N LEU A 11 -17.90 -17.71 -28.98
CA LEU A 11 -16.75 -18.10 -28.14
C LEU A 11 -16.73 -17.45 -26.74
N VAL A 12 -17.59 -16.46 -26.48
CA VAL A 12 -17.57 -15.64 -25.24
C VAL A 12 -18.83 -15.84 -24.37
N ALA A 13 -19.90 -16.46 -24.88
CA ALA A 13 -21.22 -16.39 -24.25
C ALA A 13 -21.68 -17.64 -23.45
N LEU A 14 -20.78 -18.55 -23.07
CA LEU A 14 -21.15 -19.75 -22.30
C LEU A 14 -20.16 -19.99 -21.17
N TRP A 15 -20.13 -19.09 -20.20
CA TRP A 15 -19.56 -19.33 -18.88
C TRP A 15 -20.48 -18.67 -17.86
N ALA A 16 -21.52 -19.40 -17.47
CA ALA A 16 -22.16 -19.19 -16.19
C ALA A 16 -21.45 -20.17 -15.24
N PRO A 17 -20.90 -19.71 -14.10
CA PRO A 17 -20.29 -20.63 -13.14
C PRO A 17 -21.35 -21.66 -12.75
N ALA A 18 -21.04 -22.94 -12.95
CA ALA A 18 -21.83 -23.99 -12.34
C ALA A 18 -21.64 -23.83 -10.83
N SER A 19 -22.71 -23.50 -10.10
CA SER A 19 -22.69 -23.51 -8.63
C SER A 19 -22.61 -24.97 -8.16
N SER A 20 -21.42 -25.57 -8.24
CA SER A 20 -21.06 -26.76 -7.47
C SER A 20 -20.64 -26.31 -6.07
N SER A 21 -20.96 -27.12 -5.06
CA SER A 21 -20.51 -26.91 -3.68
C SER A 21 -18.97 -26.92 -3.67
N VAL A 22 -18.37 -25.73 -3.60
CA VAL A 22 -16.91 -25.57 -3.60
C VAL A 22 -16.35 -26.22 -2.33
N ALA A 23 -15.41 -27.14 -2.49
CA ALA A 23 -14.66 -27.71 -1.38
C ALA A 23 -13.98 -26.57 -0.59
N GLN A 24 -14.19 -26.50 0.74
CA GLN A 24 -13.56 -25.47 1.56
C GLN A 24 -12.14 -25.88 1.96
N ILE A 25 -11.18 -25.01 1.68
CA ILE A 25 -9.75 -25.15 2.01
C ILE A 25 -9.43 -24.24 3.20
N GLY A 26 -8.90 -24.81 4.29
CA GLY A 26 -8.43 -24.05 5.44
C GLY A 26 -6.90 -23.95 5.48
N ILE A 27 -6.37 -22.82 5.96
CA ILE A 27 -4.96 -22.59 6.23
C ILE A 27 -4.79 -22.26 7.71
N LEU A 28 -4.06 -23.08 8.46
CA LEU A 28 -3.85 -22.93 9.90
C LEU A 28 -2.38 -22.57 10.20
N GLY A 29 -2.19 -21.44 10.86
CA GLY A 29 -0.87 -20.89 11.21
C GLY A 29 -0.28 -20.03 10.09
N ASP A 30 0.71 -19.19 10.45
CA ASP A 30 1.20 -18.13 9.56
C ASP A 30 2.60 -18.41 9.02
N SER A 31 3.44 -19.15 9.76
CA SER A 31 4.86 -19.31 9.44
C SER A 31 5.07 -20.02 8.09
N TYR A 32 5.56 -19.26 7.11
CA TYR A 32 5.89 -19.72 5.75
C TYR A 32 4.68 -20.23 4.93
N MET A 33 3.48 -19.78 5.27
CA MET A 33 2.26 -20.14 4.51
C MET A 33 1.98 -19.24 3.31
N GLY A 34 2.63 -18.07 3.21
CA GLY A 34 2.51 -17.15 2.06
C GLY A 34 2.58 -17.85 0.69
N PRO A 35 3.63 -18.66 0.40
CA PRO A 35 3.71 -19.37 -0.88
C PRO A 35 2.58 -20.38 -1.15
N VAL A 36 1.92 -20.90 -0.11
CA VAL A 36 0.75 -21.78 -0.25
C VAL A 36 -0.47 -20.94 -0.62
N THR A 37 -0.71 -19.86 0.12
CA THR A 37 -1.75 -18.86 -0.16
C THR A 37 -1.62 -18.35 -1.60
N ASP A 38 -0.43 -17.90 -1.98
CA ASP A 38 -0.12 -17.43 -3.34
C ASP A 38 -0.48 -18.47 -4.40
N ALA A 39 -0.14 -19.75 -4.17
CA ALA A 39 -0.45 -20.82 -5.10
C ALA A 39 -1.96 -21.08 -5.22
N LEU A 40 -2.72 -20.99 -4.13
CA LEU A 40 -4.17 -21.14 -4.12
C LEU A 40 -4.88 -19.95 -4.77
N ASP A 41 -4.43 -18.72 -4.50
CA ASP A 41 -4.88 -17.49 -5.15
C ASP A 41 -4.63 -17.53 -6.67
N HIS A 42 -3.45 -18.02 -7.06
CA HIS A 42 -3.12 -18.23 -8.46
C HIS A 42 -4.06 -19.23 -9.15
N LEU A 43 -4.56 -20.22 -8.42
CA LEU A 43 -5.56 -21.16 -8.92
C LEU A 43 -7.01 -20.66 -8.78
N GLN A 44 -7.22 -19.51 -8.15
CA GLN A 44 -8.53 -18.99 -7.74
C GLN A 44 -9.35 -20.01 -6.92
N LEU A 45 -8.67 -20.79 -6.08
CA LEU A 45 -9.32 -21.72 -5.17
C LEU A 45 -9.71 -21.00 -3.88
N SER A 46 -11.00 -21.05 -3.55
CA SER A 46 -11.52 -20.44 -2.32
C SER A 46 -10.88 -21.09 -1.09
N HIS A 47 -10.29 -20.24 -0.24
CA HIS A 47 -9.64 -20.67 0.98
C HIS A 47 -9.79 -19.60 2.08
N GLU A 48 -9.53 -20.00 3.31
CA GLU A 48 -9.63 -19.14 4.49
C GLU A 48 -8.42 -19.34 5.41
N ALA A 49 -7.90 -18.25 5.96
CA ALA A 49 -6.94 -18.29 7.06
C ALA A 49 -7.69 -18.55 8.37
N LEU A 50 -7.18 -19.49 9.18
CA LEU A 50 -7.82 -19.96 10.39
C LEU A 50 -6.87 -19.81 11.58
N SER A 51 -7.40 -19.25 12.67
CA SER A 51 -6.75 -19.38 13.98
C SER A 51 -7.17 -20.69 14.65
N THR A 52 -6.35 -21.17 15.59
CA THR A 52 -6.70 -22.35 16.40
C THR A 52 -8.05 -22.20 17.09
N ALA A 53 -8.37 -21.01 17.60
CA ALA A 53 -9.63 -20.75 18.29
C ALA A 53 -10.87 -20.80 17.36
N VAL A 54 -10.71 -20.38 16.10
CA VAL A 54 -11.76 -20.47 15.08
C VAL A 54 -11.92 -21.93 14.62
N LEU A 55 -10.81 -22.62 14.34
CA LEU A 55 -10.82 -24.01 13.91
C LEU A 55 -11.54 -24.91 14.92
N LEU A 56 -11.22 -24.79 16.21
CA LEU A 56 -11.82 -25.63 17.26
C LEU A 56 -13.33 -25.46 17.42
N ARG A 57 -13.88 -24.31 17.01
CA ARG A 57 -15.34 -24.04 17.02
C ARG A 57 -16.03 -24.49 15.74
N ARG A 58 -15.26 -24.76 14.67
CA ARG A 58 -15.79 -25.17 13.37
C ARG A 58 -16.13 -26.65 13.35
N ASP A 59 -17.20 -27.01 12.64
CA ASP A 59 -17.50 -28.41 12.33
C ASP A 59 -16.45 -28.98 11.35
N PRO A 60 -15.68 -30.03 11.73
CA PRO A 60 -14.68 -30.63 10.87
C PRO A 60 -15.20 -31.10 9.50
N ALA A 61 -16.48 -31.45 9.38
CA ALA A 61 -17.08 -31.90 8.13
C ALA A 61 -17.27 -30.79 7.09
N THR A 62 -17.10 -29.53 7.47
CA THR A 62 -17.22 -28.37 6.56
C THR A 62 -15.95 -28.12 5.75
N LEU A 63 -14.80 -28.62 6.22
CA LEU A 63 -13.51 -28.48 5.54
C LEU A 63 -13.16 -29.77 4.80
N SER A 64 -12.63 -29.61 3.59
CA SER A 64 -12.18 -30.73 2.75
C SER A 64 -10.67 -30.91 2.81
N VAL A 65 -9.94 -29.78 2.87
CA VAL A 65 -8.47 -29.73 2.91
C VAL A 65 -8.05 -28.77 4.00
N LEU A 66 -7.03 -29.16 4.77
CA LEU A 66 -6.42 -28.31 5.78
C LEU A 66 -4.91 -28.27 5.57
N PHE A 67 -4.37 -27.08 5.31
CA PHE A 67 -2.95 -26.80 5.34
C PHE A 67 -2.56 -26.35 6.74
N VAL A 68 -1.46 -26.89 7.28
CA VAL A 68 -1.00 -26.60 8.63
C VAL A 68 0.48 -26.26 8.63
N ALA A 69 0.79 -25.05 9.10
CA ALA A 69 2.15 -24.58 9.31
C ALA A 69 2.86 -25.36 10.43
N TYR A 70 4.19 -25.36 10.42
CA TYR A 70 4.99 -26.15 11.37
C TYR A 70 5.05 -25.56 12.79
N ASP A 71 4.67 -24.29 12.95
CA ASP A 71 4.67 -23.55 14.21
C ASP A 71 3.40 -23.78 15.05
N VAL A 72 2.43 -24.52 14.51
CA VAL A 72 1.17 -24.81 15.20
C VAL A 72 1.40 -25.79 16.35
N GLU A 73 1.08 -25.36 17.56
CA GLU A 73 1.17 -26.18 18.76
C GLU A 73 0.00 -27.18 18.90
N GLU A 74 0.30 -28.36 19.42
CA GLU A 74 -0.68 -29.41 19.67
C GLU A 74 -1.35 -29.23 21.04
N SER A 75 -2.68 -29.14 21.06
CA SER A 75 -3.51 -29.17 22.27
C SER A 75 -4.49 -30.35 22.24
N GLU A 76 -5.04 -30.74 23.40
CA GLU A 76 -6.04 -31.82 23.46
C GLU A 76 -7.26 -31.54 22.56
N GLY A 77 -7.69 -30.29 22.50
CA GLY A 77 -8.76 -29.85 21.60
C GLY A 77 -8.39 -30.05 20.12
N MET A 78 -7.17 -29.66 19.74
CA MET A 78 -6.67 -29.80 18.37
C MET A 78 -6.58 -31.28 17.95
N VAL A 79 -6.04 -32.14 18.81
CA VAL A 79 -5.96 -33.58 18.58
C VAL A 79 -7.35 -34.15 18.31
N SER A 80 -8.31 -33.85 19.19
CA SER A 80 -9.69 -34.33 19.04
C SER A 80 -10.33 -33.82 17.74
N TRP A 81 -10.04 -32.57 17.36
CA TRP A 81 -10.58 -31.97 16.14
C TRP A 81 -9.98 -32.62 14.88
N LEU A 82 -8.64 -32.75 14.79
CA LEU A 82 -7.94 -33.36 13.66
C LEU A 82 -8.37 -34.82 13.43
N GLN A 83 -8.62 -35.56 14.51
CA GLN A 83 -9.15 -36.92 14.43
C GLN A 83 -10.54 -36.96 13.79
N ARG A 84 -11.44 -36.04 14.17
CA ARG A 84 -12.77 -35.93 13.57
C ARG A 84 -12.71 -35.46 12.12
N PHE A 85 -11.84 -34.51 11.79
CA PHE A 85 -11.59 -34.04 10.44
C PHE A 85 -11.17 -35.18 9.51
N ASN A 86 -10.14 -35.93 9.91
CA ASN A 86 -9.69 -37.09 9.14
C ASN A 86 -10.77 -38.19 9.07
N ALA A 87 -11.54 -38.41 10.14
CA ALA A 87 -12.66 -39.36 10.13
C ALA A 87 -13.82 -38.92 9.20
N ALA A 88 -13.99 -37.62 8.98
CA ALA A 88 -14.93 -37.06 8.02
C ALA A 88 -14.41 -37.11 6.57
N GLY A 89 -13.19 -37.61 6.33
CA GLY A 89 -12.56 -37.70 5.02
C GLY A 89 -11.73 -36.46 4.64
N GLY A 90 -11.46 -35.57 5.59
CA GLY A 90 -10.63 -34.40 5.37
C GLY A 90 -9.16 -34.75 5.11
N VAL A 91 -8.51 -33.96 4.26
CA VAL A 91 -7.13 -34.18 3.81
C VAL A 91 -6.17 -33.18 4.44
N LEU A 92 -5.08 -33.67 5.01
CA LEU A 92 -4.12 -32.86 5.75
C LEU A 92 -2.84 -32.57 4.94
N PHE A 93 -2.45 -31.32 4.84
CA PHE A 93 -1.17 -30.88 4.29
C PHE A 93 -0.30 -30.31 5.40
N THR A 94 0.88 -30.88 5.63
CA THR A 94 1.82 -30.43 6.67
C THR A 94 3.21 -30.16 6.11
N PHE A 95 3.92 -29.24 6.76
CA PHE A 95 5.24 -28.81 6.35
C PHE A 95 6.26 -28.97 7.47
N TYR A 96 7.48 -29.30 7.10
CA TYR A 96 8.69 -29.31 7.94
C TYR A 96 8.60 -30.21 9.19
N THR A 97 7.97 -29.78 10.27
CA THR A 97 7.82 -30.55 11.51
C THR A 97 6.33 -30.75 11.82
N PRO A 98 5.76 -31.94 11.59
CA PRO A 98 4.38 -32.21 11.97
C PRO A 98 4.29 -32.51 13.47
N THR A 99 3.16 -32.20 14.09
CA THR A 99 2.91 -32.64 15.48
C THR A 99 2.76 -34.16 15.56
N PRO A 100 2.88 -34.78 16.75
CA PRO A 100 2.73 -36.22 16.91
C PRO A 100 1.42 -36.76 16.34
N GLU A 101 0.30 -36.07 16.55
CA GLU A 101 -0.99 -36.50 16.02
C GLU A 101 -1.08 -36.34 14.50
N MET A 102 -0.54 -35.26 13.93
CA MET A 102 -0.48 -35.08 12.48
C MET A 102 0.34 -36.17 11.82
N ALA A 103 1.52 -36.49 12.38
CA ALA A 103 2.37 -37.58 11.89
C ALA A 103 1.64 -38.94 11.96
N ARG A 104 0.88 -39.18 13.04
CA ARG A 104 0.05 -40.38 13.21
C ARG A 104 -1.06 -40.48 12.17
N ILE A 105 -1.78 -39.39 11.92
CA ILE A 105 -2.84 -39.31 10.89
C ILE A 105 -2.26 -39.57 9.49
N LEU A 106 -1.13 -38.94 9.18
CA LEU A 106 -0.44 -39.07 7.89
C LEU A 106 0.26 -40.40 7.70
N GLY A 107 0.43 -41.20 8.76
CA GLY A 107 1.13 -42.49 8.70
C GLY A 107 2.63 -42.35 8.42
N ILE A 108 3.26 -41.32 8.96
CA ILE A 108 4.69 -41.04 8.81
C ILE A 108 5.41 -41.08 10.15
N GLU A 109 6.71 -41.34 10.09
CA GLU A 109 7.62 -41.19 11.21
C GLU A 109 8.56 -40.01 10.94
N PRO A 110 8.48 -38.92 11.72
CA PRO A 110 9.43 -37.82 11.67
C PRO A 110 10.84 -38.31 12.03
N GLY A 111 11.85 -37.77 11.37
CA GLY A 111 13.25 -38.11 11.54
C GLY A 111 14.12 -36.91 11.91
N ASP A 112 15.43 -37.06 11.71
CA ASP A 112 16.40 -36.06 12.13
C ASP A 112 16.40 -34.80 11.22
N TYR A 113 16.75 -33.68 11.84
CA TYR A 113 17.12 -32.44 11.15
C TYR A 113 18.43 -32.62 10.39
N VAL A 114 18.45 -32.17 9.14
CA VAL A 114 19.63 -32.22 8.27
C VAL A 114 19.93 -30.82 7.76
N HIS A 115 21.11 -30.30 8.08
CA HIS A 115 21.62 -29.06 7.51
C HIS A 115 22.57 -29.34 6.33
N ASP A 116 22.50 -28.51 5.29
CA ASP A 116 23.44 -28.51 4.18
C ASP A 116 24.26 -27.22 4.15
N GLU A 117 25.45 -27.28 4.75
CA GLU A 117 26.39 -26.14 4.79
C GLU A 117 26.80 -25.65 3.40
N SER A 118 26.72 -26.51 2.37
CA SER A 118 27.09 -26.14 1.01
C SER A 118 25.98 -25.41 0.25
N GLY A 119 24.73 -25.55 0.69
CA GLY A 119 23.52 -25.10 0.00
C GLY A 119 23.31 -25.74 -1.38
N ARG A 120 23.98 -26.85 -1.70
CA ARG A 120 23.94 -27.50 -3.02
C ARG A 120 23.17 -28.82 -3.03
N ARG A 121 22.79 -29.39 -1.89
CA ARG A 121 22.13 -30.71 -1.81
C ARG A 121 20.63 -30.64 -2.07
N PHE A 122 19.96 -29.56 -1.66
CA PHE A 122 18.50 -29.44 -1.79
C PHE A 122 18.18 -28.24 -2.68
N THR A 123 18.09 -28.45 -4.00
CA THR A 123 17.93 -27.35 -4.98
C THR A 123 16.65 -27.45 -5.82
N ALA A 124 16.06 -28.66 -5.90
CA ALA A 124 14.76 -28.89 -6.51
C ALA A 124 14.15 -30.19 -5.96
N LEU A 125 12.86 -30.40 -6.21
CA LEU A 125 12.15 -31.64 -5.93
C LEU A 125 11.89 -32.36 -7.25
N ASN A 126 12.15 -33.67 -7.29
CA ASN A 126 11.73 -34.56 -8.37
C ASN A 126 10.29 -35.02 -8.14
N THR A 127 9.33 -34.37 -8.81
CA THR A 127 7.89 -34.58 -8.59
C THR A 127 7.22 -35.41 -9.69
N ALA A 128 7.98 -35.93 -10.66
CA ALA A 128 7.46 -36.61 -11.85
C ALA A 128 6.52 -37.79 -11.53
N THR A 129 6.74 -38.46 -10.40
CA THR A 129 5.93 -39.60 -9.93
C THR A 129 5.10 -39.27 -8.69
N ALA A 130 4.98 -37.98 -8.33
CA ALA A 130 4.31 -37.57 -7.12
C ALA A 130 2.83 -37.95 -7.15
N VAL A 131 2.11 -37.53 -8.18
CA VAL A 131 0.74 -37.94 -8.50
C VAL A 131 0.55 -37.87 -10.02
N ALA A 132 -0.54 -38.46 -10.53
CA ALA A 132 -0.89 -38.23 -11.93
C ALA A 132 -0.97 -36.72 -12.20
N GLN A 133 -0.51 -36.28 -13.36
CA GLN A 133 -0.57 -34.88 -13.79
C GLN A 133 0.36 -33.89 -13.04
N ALA A 134 1.19 -34.34 -12.08
CA ALA A 134 2.19 -33.50 -11.42
C ALA A 134 3.28 -32.97 -12.39
N PRO A 135 3.91 -31.80 -12.13
CA PRO A 135 5.09 -31.35 -12.87
C PRO A 135 6.26 -32.33 -12.69
N ALA A 136 7.22 -32.31 -13.62
CA ALA A 136 8.38 -33.21 -13.54
C ALA A 136 9.28 -32.87 -12.35
N GLN A 137 9.49 -31.58 -12.12
CA GLN A 137 10.29 -31.04 -11.02
C GLN A 137 9.68 -29.71 -10.54
N MET A 138 9.97 -29.35 -9.30
CA MET A 138 9.69 -28.03 -8.73
C MET A 138 10.99 -27.48 -8.12
N ARG A 139 11.43 -26.28 -8.53
CA ARG A 139 12.69 -25.73 -8.02
C ARG A 139 12.49 -25.14 -6.63
N GLN A 140 13.39 -25.47 -5.71
CA GLN A 140 13.46 -24.83 -4.41
C GLN A 140 14.82 -25.12 -3.80
N ARG A 141 15.57 -24.06 -3.48
CA ARG A 141 16.80 -24.18 -2.72
C ARG A 141 16.52 -24.14 -1.21
N SER A 142 16.89 -25.19 -0.49
CA SER A 142 16.75 -25.29 0.96
C SER A 142 18.11 -25.53 1.61
N ALA A 143 18.42 -24.81 2.68
CA ALA A 143 19.65 -25.01 3.45
C ALA A 143 19.53 -26.16 4.46
N ASN A 144 18.32 -26.70 4.66
CA ASN A 144 18.06 -27.80 5.58
C ASN A 144 16.79 -28.54 5.18
N ILE A 145 16.53 -29.68 5.83
CA ILE A 145 15.26 -30.43 5.78
C ILE A 145 15.04 -31.12 7.14
N ASN A 146 13.78 -31.46 7.44
CA ASN A 146 13.42 -32.41 8.48
C ASN A 146 12.97 -33.71 7.83
N ARG A 147 13.75 -34.79 8.01
CA ARG A 147 13.44 -36.06 7.37
C ARG A 147 12.09 -36.60 7.85
N ALA A 148 11.43 -37.34 6.98
CA ALA A 148 10.28 -38.16 7.33
C ALA A 148 10.31 -39.46 6.52
N ARG A 149 9.84 -40.55 7.10
CA ARG A 149 9.73 -41.85 6.42
C ARG A 149 8.30 -42.41 6.52
N PRO A 150 7.84 -43.18 5.51
CA PRO A 150 6.57 -43.90 5.61
C PRO A 150 6.57 -44.87 6.80
N LEU A 151 5.49 -44.87 7.59
CA LEU A 151 5.27 -45.83 8.67
C LEU A 151 4.37 -46.99 8.22
N THR A 152 3.58 -46.79 7.16
CA THR A 152 2.65 -47.77 6.61
C THR A 152 2.93 -48.04 5.13
N GLU A 153 2.49 -49.20 4.63
CA GLU A 153 2.58 -49.53 3.19
C GLU A 153 1.69 -48.65 2.31
N THR A 154 0.72 -47.95 2.90
CA THR A 154 -0.19 -47.02 2.21
C THR A 154 0.43 -45.64 1.98
N VAL A 155 1.53 -45.32 2.67
CA VAL A 155 2.26 -44.06 2.52
C VAL A 155 3.51 -44.31 1.68
N ARG A 156 3.81 -43.41 0.75
CA ARG A 156 5.00 -43.51 -0.10
C ARG A 156 5.73 -42.18 -0.21
N VAL A 157 7.02 -42.28 -0.51
CA VAL A 157 7.80 -41.13 -0.97
C VAL A 157 7.33 -40.78 -2.38
N ALA A 158 6.75 -39.59 -2.52
CA ALA A 158 6.17 -39.08 -3.76
C ALA A 158 7.16 -38.22 -4.55
N ALA A 159 8.07 -37.54 -3.86
CA ALA A 159 9.14 -36.76 -4.45
C ALA A 159 10.42 -36.88 -3.62
N THR A 160 11.57 -36.76 -4.29
CA THR A 160 12.92 -36.74 -3.70
C THR A 160 13.62 -35.42 -3.99
N TRP A 161 14.58 -35.03 -3.15
CA TRP A 161 15.39 -33.83 -3.38
C TRP A 161 16.46 -34.06 -4.47
N ILE A 162 16.71 -33.03 -5.25
CA ILE A 162 17.72 -32.97 -6.32
C ILE A 162 18.82 -31.97 -5.91
N ASP A 163 20.07 -32.35 -6.09
CA ASP A 163 21.23 -31.50 -5.86
C ASP A 163 21.51 -30.52 -7.02
N ALA A 164 22.47 -29.61 -6.81
CA ALA A 164 22.85 -28.58 -7.77
C ALA A 164 23.42 -29.12 -9.09
N ASP A 165 23.83 -30.39 -9.12
CA ASP A 165 24.33 -31.07 -10.32
C ASP A 165 23.21 -31.85 -11.03
N GLY A 166 21.97 -31.69 -10.57
CA GLY A 166 20.77 -32.32 -11.12
C GLY A 166 20.62 -33.79 -10.74
N GLN A 167 21.36 -34.28 -9.74
CA GLN A 167 21.28 -35.67 -9.29
C GLN A 167 20.27 -35.85 -8.16
N ASP A 168 19.58 -36.98 -8.15
CA ASP A 168 18.70 -37.36 -7.06
C ASP A 168 19.52 -37.69 -5.81
N THR A 169 19.21 -37.02 -4.70
CA THR A 169 19.89 -37.21 -3.41
C THR A 169 19.43 -38.45 -2.66
N GLY A 170 18.27 -39.03 -3.03
CA GLY A 170 17.58 -40.07 -2.31
C GLY A 170 16.84 -39.61 -1.04
N GLU A 171 16.95 -38.33 -0.67
CA GLU A 171 16.27 -37.77 0.50
C GLU A 171 14.80 -37.49 0.16
N PRO A 172 13.82 -37.99 0.96
CA PRO A 172 12.41 -37.70 0.73
C PRO A 172 12.15 -36.20 0.79
N ALA A 173 11.48 -35.67 -0.23
CA ALA A 173 11.01 -34.28 -0.25
C ALA A 173 9.53 -34.19 0.12
N LEU A 174 8.70 -35.06 -0.48
CA LEU A 174 7.26 -35.10 -0.29
C LEU A 174 6.81 -36.55 -0.06
N LEU A 175 6.03 -36.77 0.99
CA LEU A 175 5.37 -38.03 1.29
C LEU A 175 3.87 -37.87 1.08
N ILE A 176 3.24 -38.90 0.52
CA ILE A 176 1.80 -38.92 0.25
C ILE A 176 1.18 -40.22 0.76
N GLY A 177 0.00 -40.11 1.37
CA GLY A 177 -0.85 -41.22 1.78
C GLY A 177 -2.33 -40.86 1.70
N PRO A 178 -3.22 -41.77 2.11
CA PRO A 178 -4.67 -41.57 2.00
C PRO A 178 -5.20 -40.37 2.80
N ALA A 179 -4.54 -40.02 3.91
CA ALA A 179 -4.95 -38.93 4.79
C ALA A 179 -4.31 -37.57 4.42
N GLY A 180 -3.42 -37.54 3.42
CA GLY A 180 -2.82 -36.29 2.94
C GLY A 180 -1.34 -36.35 2.62
N VAL A 181 -0.69 -35.19 2.73
CA VAL A 181 0.65 -34.89 2.23
C VAL A 181 1.53 -34.30 3.34
N HIS A 182 2.78 -34.72 3.38
CA HIS A 182 3.82 -34.09 4.19
C HIS A 182 5.01 -33.66 3.34
N MET A 183 5.43 -32.40 3.46
CA MET A 183 6.66 -31.91 2.87
C MET A 183 7.73 -31.73 3.94
N THR A 184 8.93 -32.27 3.70
CA THR A 184 10.07 -32.27 4.65
C THR A 184 10.72 -30.89 4.86
N HIS A 185 10.20 -29.86 4.20
CA HIS A 185 10.62 -28.48 4.36
C HIS A 185 9.40 -27.55 4.19
N VAL A 186 9.53 -26.29 4.61
CA VAL A 186 8.59 -25.23 4.26
C VAL A 186 8.73 -24.85 2.79
N LEU A 187 7.74 -24.14 2.24
CA LEU A 187 7.87 -23.53 0.92
C LEU A 187 8.54 -22.17 0.99
N LEU A 188 9.36 -21.87 -0.02
CA LEU A 188 10.15 -20.63 -0.09
C LEU A 188 9.82 -19.76 -1.31
N GLY A 189 8.77 -20.10 -2.09
CA GLY A 189 8.33 -19.27 -3.22
C GLY A 189 9.29 -19.18 -4.41
N HIS A 190 10.39 -19.94 -4.44
CA HIS A 190 11.40 -19.89 -5.51
C HIS A 190 10.88 -20.31 -6.91
N ASP A 191 9.74 -21.01 -6.97
CA ASP A 191 9.13 -21.51 -8.21
C ASP A 191 7.60 -21.55 -8.09
N SER A 192 6.96 -20.37 -8.03
CA SER A 192 5.52 -20.24 -7.82
C SER A 192 4.69 -20.98 -8.88
N GLU A 193 5.14 -21.00 -10.15
CA GLU A 193 4.45 -21.74 -11.22
C GLU A 193 4.56 -23.26 -11.03
N GLY A 194 5.76 -23.74 -10.65
CA GLY A 194 5.97 -25.13 -10.27
C GLY A 194 5.11 -25.55 -9.07
N ALA A 195 5.05 -24.71 -8.03
CA ALA A 195 4.24 -24.91 -6.84
C ALA A 195 2.74 -24.95 -7.17
N MET A 196 2.23 -23.99 -7.94
CA MET A 196 0.85 -23.95 -8.41
C MET A 196 0.46 -25.24 -9.14
N ARG A 197 1.30 -25.69 -10.08
CA ARG A 197 1.06 -26.94 -10.84
C ARG A 197 1.11 -28.18 -9.96
N LEU A 198 2.04 -28.21 -9.00
CA LEU A 198 2.15 -29.31 -8.05
C LEU A 198 0.92 -29.37 -7.15
N TYR A 199 0.46 -28.23 -6.62
CA TYR A 199 -0.73 -28.17 -5.76
C TYR A 199 -2.02 -28.49 -6.50
N ALA A 200 -2.22 -27.97 -7.71
CA ALA A 200 -3.36 -28.38 -8.52
C ALA A 200 -3.38 -29.91 -8.71
N ALA A 201 -2.21 -30.53 -8.93
CA ALA A 201 -2.11 -31.97 -9.06
C ALA A 201 -2.36 -32.74 -7.76
N LEU A 202 -1.84 -32.26 -6.63
CA LEU A 202 -2.04 -32.88 -5.32
C LEU A 202 -3.49 -32.74 -4.85
N LEU A 203 -4.06 -31.53 -4.93
CA LEU A 203 -5.45 -31.26 -4.57
C LEU A 203 -6.41 -32.04 -5.48
N GLY A 204 -6.19 -31.99 -6.79
CA GLY A 204 -6.96 -32.74 -7.77
C GLY A 204 -6.81 -34.27 -7.67
N HIS A 205 -5.77 -34.77 -6.99
CA HIS A 205 -5.63 -36.19 -6.67
C HIS A 205 -6.60 -36.62 -5.56
N PHE A 206 -6.82 -35.76 -4.56
CA PHE A 206 -7.73 -36.05 -3.45
C PHE A 206 -9.18 -35.68 -3.78
N ASP A 207 -9.39 -34.57 -4.47
CA ASP A 207 -10.70 -34.12 -4.94
C ASP A 207 -10.61 -33.72 -6.43
N PRO A 208 -11.02 -34.61 -7.36
CA PRO A 208 -10.99 -34.32 -8.78
C PRO A 208 -11.76 -33.06 -9.20
N SER A 209 -12.75 -32.59 -8.42
CA SER A 209 -13.50 -31.37 -8.76
C SER A 209 -12.66 -30.10 -8.65
N LEU A 210 -11.56 -30.13 -7.87
CA LEU A 210 -10.63 -29.02 -7.74
C LEU A 210 -9.80 -28.80 -9.01
N TRP A 211 -9.70 -29.79 -9.92
CA TRP A 211 -9.09 -29.58 -11.22
C TRP A 211 -9.87 -28.59 -12.08
N ASP A 212 -11.19 -28.73 -12.13
CA ASP A 212 -12.05 -27.88 -12.93
C ASP A 212 -11.93 -26.44 -12.44
N ALA A 213 -12.06 -26.22 -11.13
CA ALA A 213 -11.90 -24.91 -10.51
C ALA A 213 -10.52 -24.29 -10.78
N ALA A 214 -9.43 -25.06 -10.64
CA ALA A 214 -8.07 -24.60 -10.91
C ALA A 214 -7.85 -24.21 -12.38
N ILE A 215 -8.37 -25.00 -13.33
CA ILE A 215 -8.26 -24.72 -14.77
C ILE A 215 -9.07 -23.49 -15.13
N ASP A 216 -10.28 -23.41 -14.59
CA ASP A 216 -11.21 -22.32 -14.77
C ASP A 216 -10.59 -20.99 -14.29
N GLY A 217 -10.01 -20.99 -13.08
CA GLY A 217 -9.26 -19.84 -12.55
C GLY A 217 -8.07 -19.45 -13.41
N ALA A 218 -7.24 -20.40 -13.84
CA ALA A 218 -6.09 -20.13 -14.70
C ALA A 218 -6.49 -19.53 -16.08
N LEU A 219 -7.59 -20.01 -16.67
CA LEU A 219 -8.14 -19.46 -17.92
C LEU A 219 -8.74 -18.07 -17.71
N GLN A 220 -9.45 -17.85 -16.60
CA GLN A 220 -9.99 -16.56 -16.24
C GLN A 220 -8.87 -15.52 -16.10
N GLN A 221 -7.80 -15.85 -15.36
CA GLN A 221 -6.63 -14.98 -15.25
C GLN A 221 -6.01 -14.67 -16.61
N ALA A 222 -5.75 -15.70 -17.44
CA ALA A 222 -5.18 -15.49 -18.77
C ALA A 222 -6.05 -14.59 -19.67
N THR A 223 -7.38 -14.67 -19.52
CA THR A 223 -8.34 -13.88 -20.31
C THR A 223 -8.69 -12.54 -19.67
N ALA A 224 -8.28 -12.25 -18.44
CA ALA A 224 -8.47 -10.95 -17.80
C ALA A 224 -7.38 -9.93 -18.17
N ILE A 225 -6.20 -10.40 -18.59
CA ILE A 225 -5.03 -9.55 -18.89
C ILE A 225 -5.37 -8.48 -19.94
N GLY A 226 -4.95 -7.24 -19.66
CA GLY A 226 -5.04 -6.12 -20.60
C GLY A 226 -6.48 -5.76 -21.01
N GLY A 227 -7.46 -5.97 -20.14
CA GLY A 227 -8.88 -5.75 -20.44
C GLY A 227 -9.51 -6.83 -21.34
N GLY A 228 -8.81 -7.95 -21.50
CA GLY A 228 -9.28 -9.17 -22.12
C GLY A 228 -8.97 -9.35 -23.61
N PRO A 229 -9.42 -10.47 -24.22
CA PRO A 229 -8.94 -10.91 -25.53
C PRO A 229 -9.16 -9.89 -26.64
N ASP A 230 -10.28 -9.16 -26.61
CA ASP A 230 -10.63 -8.15 -27.61
C ASP A 230 -9.81 -6.87 -27.46
N ALA A 231 -9.50 -6.47 -26.22
CA ALA A 231 -8.64 -5.33 -25.94
C ALA A 231 -7.20 -5.62 -26.37
N LEU A 232 -6.64 -6.76 -25.97
CA LEU A 232 -5.34 -7.23 -26.42
C LEU A 232 -5.25 -7.32 -27.95
N ALA A 233 -6.32 -7.77 -28.62
CA ALA A 233 -6.34 -7.82 -30.08
C ALA A 233 -6.28 -6.44 -30.75
N ARG A 234 -6.87 -5.41 -30.14
CA ARG A 234 -6.79 -4.01 -30.62
C ARG A 234 -5.42 -3.40 -30.36
N GLU A 235 -4.83 -3.74 -29.22
CA GLU A 235 -3.54 -3.21 -28.76
C GLU A 235 -2.32 -3.87 -29.40
N ALA A 236 -2.47 -5.10 -29.90
CA ALA A 236 -1.40 -5.87 -30.54
C ALA A 236 -0.93 -5.24 -31.86
N THR A 237 0.00 -4.31 -31.75
CA THR A 237 0.62 -3.62 -32.89
C THR A 237 1.99 -4.22 -33.25
N GLY A 238 2.49 -3.88 -34.44
CA GLY A 238 3.78 -4.38 -34.93
C GLY A 238 3.85 -5.90 -35.20
N LYS A 239 5.01 -6.38 -35.67
CA LYS A 239 5.21 -7.81 -35.99
C LYS A 239 5.25 -8.69 -34.73
N ARG A 240 5.95 -8.22 -33.68
CA ARG A 240 6.11 -8.97 -32.42
C ARG A 240 4.80 -9.07 -31.64
N GLY A 241 4.06 -7.96 -31.49
CA GLY A 241 2.76 -7.96 -30.80
C GLY A 241 1.74 -8.87 -31.49
N ARG A 242 1.65 -8.83 -32.83
CA ARG A 242 0.78 -9.75 -33.59
C ARG A 242 1.19 -11.22 -33.48
N ALA A 243 2.48 -11.53 -33.34
CA ALA A 243 2.95 -12.89 -33.11
C ALA A 243 2.57 -13.39 -31.71
N ALA A 244 2.81 -12.58 -30.67
CA ALA A 244 2.39 -12.90 -29.30
C ALA A 244 0.86 -13.06 -29.19
N LEU A 245 0.08 -12.26 -29.91
CA LEU A 245 -1.38 -12.42 -29.96
C LEU A 245 -1.79 -13.76 -30.62
N ALA A 246 -1.05 -14.22 -31.64
CA ALA A 246 -1.31 -15.50 -32.26
C ALA A 246 -1.00 -16.66 -31.30
N GLU A 247 0.16 -16.61 -30.62
CA GLU A 247 0.54 -17.57 -29.57
C GLU A 247 -0.52 -17.63 -28.46
N TYR A 248 -0.99 -16.47 -27.99
CA TYR A 248 -2.05 -16.37 -26.99
C TYR A 248 -3.33 -17.09 -27.43
N ARG A 249 -3.79 -16.82 -28.67
CA ARG A 249 -4.99 -17.45 -29.21
C ARG A 249 -4.83 -18.96 -29.40
N GLU A 250 -3.67 -19.40 -29.89
CA GLU A 250 -3.37 -20.81 -30.06
C GLU A 250 -3.35 -21.55 -28.72
N ALA A 251 -2.72 -20.97 -27.70
CA ALA A 251 -2.67 -21.53 -26.35
C ALA A 251 -4.05 -21.60 -25.70
N LEU A 252 -4.90 -20.58 -25.83
CA LEU A 252 -6.29 -20.62 -25.34
C LEU A 252 -7.11 -21.74 -26.01
N VAL A 253 -6.96 -21.91 -27.32
CA VAL A 253 -7.64 -22.99 -28.05
C VAL A 253 -7.11 -24.35 -27.62
N ALA A 254 -5.80 -24.49 -27.42
CA ALA A 254 -5.19 -25.72 -26.95
C ALA A 254 -5.62 -26.07 -25.51
N ALA A 255 -5.73 -25.08 -24.63
CA ALA A 255 -6.22 -25.26 -23.26
C ALA A 255 -7.65 -25.80 -23.26
N ARG A 256 -8.57 -25.19 -24.04
CA ARG A 256 -9.96 -25.66 -24.17
C ARG A 256 -10.04 -27.09 -24.71
N ARG A 257 -9.25 -27.43 -25.73
CA ARG A 257 -9.19 -28.80 -26.26
C ARG A 257 -8.69 -29.80 -25.22
N ALA A 258 -7.72 -29.41 -24.39
CA ALA A 258 -7.22 -30.26 -23.32
C ALA A 258 -8.28 -30.50 -22.23
N VAL A 259 -9.11 -29.49 -21.92
CA VAL A 259 -10.28 -29.66 -21.05
C VAL A 259 -11.26 -30.66 -21.65
N GLU A 260 -11.64 -30.48 -22.93
CA GLU A 260 -12.54 -31.40 -23.65
C GLU A 260 -12.00 -32.84 -23.73
N ALA A 261 -10.67 -33.01 -23.76
CA ALA A 261 -10.00 -34.29 -23.80
C ALA A 261 -9.80 -34.93 -22.41
N GLY A 262 -10.14 -34.25 -21.32
CA GLY A 262 -9.90 -34.73 -19.96
C GLY A 262 -8.42 -34.75 -19.57
N GLU A 263 -7.63 -33.79 -20.07
CA GLU A 263 -6.19 -33.67 -19.85
C GLU A 263 -5.83 -32.43 -19.00
N PRO A 264 -6.09 -32.45 -17.67
CA PRO A 264 -6.05 -31.25 -16.84
C PRO A 264 -4.66 -30.59 -16.70
N LYS A 265 -3.56 -31.37 -16.67
CA LYS A 265 -2.19 -30.79 -16.70
C LYS A 265 -1.93 -30.04 -17.99
N LEU A 266 -2.38 -30.59 -19.12
CA LEU A 266 -2.18 -29.96 -20.41
C LEU A 266 -3.03 -28.68 -20.47
N ALA A 267 -4.27 -28.71 -19.96
CA ALA A 267 -5.13 -27.54 -19.86
C ALA A 267 -4.46 -26.42 -19.05
N LEU A 268 -3.99 -26.69 -17.83
CA LEU A 268 -3.25 -25.71 -17.01
C LEU A 268 -1.96 -25.23 -17.69
N THR A 269 -1.21 -26.12 -18.32
CA THR A 269 0.01 -25.74 -19.05
C THR A 269 -0.30 -24.77 -20.18
N GLN A 270 -1.34 -25.05 -20.97
CA GLN A 270 -1.75 -24.19 -22.08
C GLN A 270 -2.38 -22.88 -21.58
N ALA A 271 -3.10 -22.89 -20.45
CA ALA A 271 -3.59 -21.67 -19.81
C ALA A 271 -2.42 -20.78 -19.34
N GLY A 272 -1.37 -21.37 -18.73
CA GLY A 272 -0.15 -20.65 -18.37
C GLY A 272 0.59 -20.07 -19.58
N LEU A 273 0.70 -20.83 -20.67
CA LEU A 273 1.27 -20.32 -21.93
C LEU A 273 0.43 -19.18 -22.53
N ALA A 274 -0.90 -19.28 -22.45
CA ALA A 274 -1.80 -18.21 -22.86
C ALA A 274 -1.57 -16.96 -22.02
N ARG A 275 -1.50 -17.09 -20.69
CA ARG A 275 -1.19 -15.99 -19.77
C ARG A 275 0.12 -15.30 -20.16
N GLN A 276 1.22 -16.04 -20.26
CA GLN A 276 2.53 -15.50 -20.65
C GLN A 276 2.51 -14.79 -22.01
N ALA A 277 1.77 -15.33 -22.99
CA ALA A 277 1.62 -14.69 -24.29
C ALA A 277 0.79 -13.40 -24.21
N ALA A 278 -0.27 -13.37 -23.40
CA ALA A 278 -1.05 -12.17 -23.13
C ALA A 278 -0.21 -11.08 -22.43
N THR A 279 0.60 -11.44 -21.43
CA THR A 279 1.57 -10.54 -20.78
C THR A 279 2.53 -9.92 -21.79
N ARG A 280 3.05 -10.72 -22.73
CA ARG A 280 3.89 -10.21 -23.83
C ARG A 280 3.14 -9.25 -24.74
N VAL A 281 1.88 -9.52 -25.06
CA VAL A 281 1.05 -8.58 -25.86
C VAL A 281 0.91 -7.26 -25.13
N LEU A 282 0.56 -7.30 -23.84
CA LEU A 282 0.44 -6.11 -22.97
C LEU A 282 1.75 -5.34 -22.90
N ALA A 283 2.88 -6.01 -22.66
CA ALA A 283 4.19 -5.37 -22.60
C ALA A 283 4.57 -4.70 -23.93
N LEU A 284 4.32 -5.38 -25.07
CA LEU A 284 4.66 -4.90 -26.41
C LEU A 284 3.73 -3.80 -26.93
N SER A 285 2.51 -3.67 -26.38
CA SER A 285 1.57 -2.62 -26.78
C SER A 285 1.91 -1.26 -26.17
N GLN A 286 2.69 -1.26 -25.09
CA GLN A 286 3.05 -0.07 -24.35
C GLN A 286 4.29 0.63 -24.92
N THR A 287 4.35 1.95 -24.75
CA THR A 287 5.38 2.80 -25.37
C THR A 287 6.27 3.46 -24.32
N SER A 288 7.52 3.69 -24.67
CA SER A 288 8.46 4.46 -23.83
C SER A 288 8.09 5.95 -23.81
N ARG A 289 8.37 6.61 -22.68
CA ARG A 289 8.14 8.05 -22.48
C ARG A 289 9.48 8.80 -22.37
N GLU A 290 9.57 9.93 -23.04
CA GLU A 290 10.73 10.84 -22.98
C GLU A 290 10.75 11.60 -21.66
N GLY A 291 11.95 11.82 -21.11
CA GLY A 291 12.16 12.54 -19.87
C GLY A 291 11.45 11.85 -18.71
N GLU A 292 11.77 10.58 -18.51
CA GLU A 292 11.16 9.71 -17.50
C GLU A 292 12.25 9.16 -16.58
N PHE A 293 12.04 9.29 -15.28
CA PHE A 293 12.90 8.64 -14.29
C PHE A 293 12.52 7.18 -14.12
N ARG A 294 13.49 6.29 -14.28
CA ARG A 294 13.31 4.85 -14.23
C ARG A 294 14.37 4.31 -13.29
N ALA A 295 13.98 4.13 -12.05
CA ALA A 295 14.90 3.77 -10.99
C ALA A 295 14.49 2.50 -10.27
N VAL A 296 15.44 1.94 -9.54
CA VAL A 296 15.18 0.88 -8.57
C VAL A 296 15.76 1.25 -7.22
N TRP A 297 15.05 0.90 -6.15
CA TRP A 297 15.61 0.88 -4.80
C TRP A 297 16.26 -0.48 -4.55
N ILE A 298 17.42 -0.50 -3.91
CA ILE A 298 18.08 -1.74 -3.47
C ILE A 298 18.53 -1.62 -2.02
N HIS A 299 18.12 -2.56 -1.18
CA HIS A 299 18.55 -2.56 0.22
C HIS A 299 19.98 -3.10 0.39
N SER A 300 20.41 -4.01 -0.49
CA SER A 300 21.77 -4.55 -0.47
C SER A 300 22.80 -3.47 -0.86
N PRO A 301 23.83 -3.20 -0.03
CA PRO A 301 24.93 -2.31 -0.39
C PRO A 301 26.02 -3.00 -1.24
N PHE A 302 25.75 -4.19 -1.77
CA PHE A 302 26.72 -5.00 -2.53
C PHE A 302 26.22 -5.36 -3.94
N GLY A 303 25.12 -4.77 -4.40
CA GLY A 303 24.43 -5.19 -5.62
C GLY A 303 23.48 -6.37 -5.40
N VAL A 304 22.96 -6.89 -6.51
CA VAL A 304 21.97 -7.98 -6.54
C VAL A 304 22.68 -9.31 -6.26
N SER A 305 22.25 -10.04 -5.23
CA SER A 305 22.77 -11.38 -4.91
C SER A 305 24.31 -11.42 -4.88
N ASP A 306 24.93 -12.29 -5.69
CA ASP A 306 26.38 -12.45 -5.87
C ASP A 306 26.93 -11.70 -7.11
N TRP A 307 26.12 -10.85 -7.75
CA TRP A 307 26.47 -10.19 -9.02
C TRP A 307 27.50 -9.08 -8.85
N GLY A 308 27.53 -8.46 -7.67
CA GLY A 308 28.26 -7.20 -7.46
C GLY A 308 27.68 -6.04 -8.27
N TRP A 309 28.25 -4.85 -8.10
CA TRP A 309 27.73 -3.64 -8.74
C TRP A 309 27.84 -3.62 -10.26
N ASP A 310 28.89 -4.19 -10.87
CA ASP A 310 29.10 -4.07 -12.32
C ASP A 310 27.99 -4.76 -13.12
N ARG A 311 27.65 -6.01 -12.76
CA ARG A 311 26.56 -6.74 -13.42
C ARG A 311 25.19 -6.16 -13.05
N SER A 312 24.98 -5.72 -11.80
CA SER A 312 23.73 -5.04 -11.44
C SER A 312 23.48 -3.79 -12.30
N MET A 313 24.51 -2.98 -12.57
CA MET A 313 24.37 -1.81 -13.43
C MET A 313 24.17 -2.19 -14.91
N GLU A 314 24.83 -3.24 -15.39
CA GLU A 314 24.68 -3.76 -16.75
C GLU A 314 23.23 -4.18 -17.04
N GLU A 315 22.61 -4.93 -16.13
CA GLU A 315 21.24 -5.42 -16.27
C GLU A 315 20.22 -4.27 -16.26
N LEU A 316 20.41 -3.26 -15.41
CA LEU A 316 19.57 -2.04 -15.41
C LEU A 316 19.70 -1.26 -16.72
N ALA A 317 20.93 -1.01 -17.18
CA ALA A 317 21.17 -0.28 -18.42
C ALA A 317 20.59 -1.03 -19.63
N ALA A 318 20.75 -2.36 -19.68
CA ALA A 318 20.17 -3.20 -20.73
C ALA A 318 18.63 -3.17 -20.73
N ALA A 319 18.01 -2.98 -19.55
CA ALA A 319 16.56 -2.82 -19.40
C ALA A 319 16.06 -1.39 -19.68
N GLY A 320 16.94 -0.42 -19.92
CA GLY A 320 16.59 0.97 -20.19
C GLY A 320 16.21 1.77 -18.94
N PHE A 321 16.71 1.36 -17.77
CA PHE A 321 16.70 2.14 -16.53
C PHE A 321 17.84 3.17 -16.54
N ASN A 322 17.67 4.27 -15.83
CA ASN A 322 18.65 5.38 -15.83
C ASN A 322 19.15 5.77 -14.44
N ALA A 323 18.64 5.14 -13.37
CA ALA A 323 19.08 5.45 -12.02
C ALA A 323 18.99 4.24 -11.07
N ILE A 324 19.77 4.30 -9.99
CA ILE A 324 19.66 3.41 -8.84
C ILE A 324 19.68 4.22 -7.53
N ILE A 325 18.91 3.74 -6.55
CA ILE A 325 18.80 4.31 -5.21
C ILE A 325 19.19 3.24 -4.17
N PRO A 326 20.50 3.03 -3.91
CA PRO A 326 20.97 1.97 -3.01
C PRO A 326 21.09 2.44 -1.56
N ASN A 327 20.71 1.59 -0.60
CA ASN A 327 20.96 1.84 0.82
C ASN A 327 22.46 1.75 1.11
N MET A 328 23.09 2.88 1.39
CA MET A 328 24.53 2.94 1.62
C MET A 328 24.91 3.29 3.05
N LEU A 329 23.96 3.75 3.86
CA LEU A 329 24.14 4.12 5.26
C LEU A 329 22.81 4.16 5.99
N ASP A 330 22.83 3.81 7.27
CA ASP A 330 21.70 3.97 8.19
C ASP A 330 22.06 4.96 9.32
N ALA A 331 21.31 4.99 10.41
CA ALA A 331 21.57 5.93 11.51
C ALA A 331 22.78 5.53 12.39
N GLY A 332 23.26 4.29 12.28
CA GLY A 332 24.32 3.74 13.12
C GLY A 332 25.44 3.03 12.38
N GLN A 333 25.41 2.95 11.04
CA GLN A 333 26.40 2.27 10.23
C GLN A 333 26.47 2.77 8.78
N SER A 334 27.63 2.65 8.15
CA SER A 334 27.86 2.94 6.72
C SER A 334 28.46 1.74 5.97
N SER A 335 28.17 1.63 4.67
CA SER A 335 28.75 0.62 3.77
C SER A 335 30.06 1.06 3.11
N TYR A 336 30.69 2.10 3.66
CA TYR A 336 31.96 2.68 3.25
C TYR A 336 32.70 3.22 4.49
N PRO A 337 34.01 3.54 4.40
CA PRO A 337 34.74 4.18 5.50
C PRO A 337 34.21 5.59 5.79
N SER A 338 33.53 5.77 6.93
CA SER A 338 32.91 7.04 7.34
C SER A 338 33.65 7.64 8.55
N ASP A 339 33.75 8.96 8.59
CA ASP A 339 34.25 9.73 9.75
C ASP A 339 33.19 9.87 10.85
N TYR A 340 31.92 9.61 10.55
CA TYR A 340 30.78 9.83 11.45
C TYR A 340 30.12 8.54 11.92
N LEU A 341 30.13 7.48 11.11
CA LEU A 341 29.47 6.22 11.37
C LEU A 341 30.46 5.04 11.39
N PRO A 342 30.23 4.02 12.24
CA PRO A 342 30.91 2.74 12.11
C PRO A 342 30.72 2.14 10.71
N SER A 343 31.75 1.54 10.14
CA SER A 343 31.61 0.79 8.89
C SER A 343 30.98 -0.59 9.12
N HIS A 344 30.18 -1.05 8.17
CA HIS A 344 29.64 -2.40 8.11
C HIS A 344 30.80 -3.43 8.12
N PRO A 345 30.73 -4.54 8.89
CA PRO A 345 31.84 -5.49 9.02
C PRO A 345 32.41 -5.99 7.69
N ARG A 346 31.53 -6.29 6.73
CA ARG A 346 31.92 -6.72 5.36
C ARG A 346 32.74 -5.67 4.59
N VAL A 347 32.73 -4.39 4.95
CA VAL A 347 33.55 -3.35 4.29
C VAL A 347 35.05 -3.63 4.47
N ALA A 348 35.44 -4.26 5.58
CA ALA A 348 36.83 -4.66 5.81
C ALA A 348 37.35 -5.65 4.76
N GLU A 349 36.46 -6.50 4.23
CA GLU A 349 36.78 -7.53 3.24
C GLU A 349 36.46 -7.09 1.81
N ALA A 350 35.30 -6.47 1.61
CA ALA A 350 34.77 -6.08 0.31
C ALA A 350 35.28 -4.71 -0.17
N GLY A 351 35.90 -3.93 0.71
CA GLY A 351 36.32 -2.56 0.43
C GLY A 351 35.17 -1.55 0.43
N ASP A 352 35.47 -0.32 0.01
CA ASP A 352 34.54 0.79 -0.08
C ASP A 352 33.47 0.55 -1.16
N GLN A 353 32.25 0.24 -0.72
CA GLN A 353 31.17 -0.07 -1.65
C GLN A 353 30.59 1.16 -2.35
N MET A 354 30.69 2.35 -1.75
CA MET A 354 30.22 3.58 -2.40
C MET A 354 31.10 3.91 -3.60
N ALA A 355 32.43 3.79 -3.44
CA ALA A 355 33.35 3.98 -4.55
C ALA A 355 33.14 2.96 -5.69
N ALA A 356 32.91 1.68 -5.33
CA ALA A 356 32.64 0.62 -6.31
C ALA A 356 31.33 0.86 -7.09
N LEU A 357 30.26 1.24 -6.38
CA LEU A 357 28.97 1.61 -6.95
C LEU A 357 29.09 2.75 -7.95
N VAL A 358 29.69 3.88 -7.55
CA VAL A 358 29.85 5.05 -8.43
C VAL A 358 30.69 4.72 -9.67
N ALA A 359 31.72 3.89 -9.53
CA ALA A 359 32.53 3.45 -10.66
C ALA A 359 31.73 2.60 -11.66
N ALA A 360 30.94 1.64 -11.17
CA ALA A 360 30.09 0.80 -12.00
C ALA A 360 28.97 1.62 -12.67
N ALA A 361 28.29 2.47 -11.92
CA ALA A 361 27.19 3.27 -12.43
C ALA A 361 27.66 4.24 -13.54
N ARG A 362 28.82 4.89 -13.35
CA ARG A 362 29.44 5.74 -14.39
C ARG A 362 29.77 4.97 -15.66
N LYS A 363 30.24 3.72 -15.54
CA LYS A 363 30.57 2.87 -16.70
C LYS A 363 29.33 2.59 -17.56
N HIS A 364 28.16 2.45 -16.94
CA HIS A 364 26.90 2.09 -17.61
C HIS A 364 25.94 3.27 -17.82
N GLY A 365 26.29 4.47 -17.37
CA GLY A 365 25.46 5.67 -17.55
C GLY A 365 24.21 5.70 -16.65
N ILE A 366 24.31 5.10 -15.46
CA ILE A 366 23.26 5.07 -14.45
C ILE A 366 23.54 6.13 -13.39
N GLU A 367 22.53 6.91 -13.01
CA GLU A 367 22.63 7.85 -11.88
C GLU A 367 22.66 7.13 -10.53
N VAL A 368 23.41 7.67 -9.58
CA VAL A 368 23.48 7.17 -8.21
C VAL A 368 22.89 8.18 -7.24
N HIS A 369 21.80 7.78 -6.58
CA HIS A 369 21.18 8.52 -5.49
C HIS A 369 21.39 7.77 -4.17
N ALA A 370 22.39 8.17 -3.39
CA ALA A 370 22.76 7.45 -2.17
C ALA A 370 21.65 7.52 -1.11
N TRP A 371 21.01 6.39 -0.83
CA TRP A 371 19.93 6.30 0.15
C TRP A 371 20.47 6.13 1.55
N LYS A 372 19.99 7.01 2.46
CA LYS A 372 20.18 6.92 3.90
C LYS A 372 18.89 6.53 4.61
N VAL A 373 18.94 5.51 5.46
CA VAL A 373 17.92 5.29 6.50
C VAL A 373 18.20 6.24 7.67
N ASN A 374 17.29 7.17 7.95
CA ASN A 374 17.45 8.19 8.99
C ASN A 374 16.87 7.73 10.33
N TYR A 375 17.56 8.10 11.41
CA TYR A 375 17.20 7.87 12.82
C TYR A 375 17.01 6.41 13.30
N ASN A 376 16.68 5.46 12.44
CA ASN A 376 16.43 4.06 12.79
C ASN A 376 17.75 3.31 13.08
N LEU A 377 17.84 2.64 14.24
CA LEU A 377 19.02 1.91 14.69
C LEU A 377 18.86 0.37 14.67
N SER A 378 17.82 -0.17 14.04
CA SER A 378 17.56 -1.62 14.04
C SER A 378 18.71 -2.48 13.49
N THR A 379 19.54 -1.93 12.62
CA THR A 379 20.72 -2.59 12.01
C THR A 379 22.05 -2.13 12.62
N ALA A 380 22.01 -1.20 13.57
CA ALA A 380 23.21 -0.60 14.13
C ALA A 380 23.97 -1.59 15.05
N PRO A 381 25.31 -1.51 15.11
CA PRO A 381 26.10 -2.28 16.07
C PRO A 381 25.68 -2.01 17.53
N ALA A 382 25.57 -3.06 18.35
CA ALA A 382 25.10 -2.95 19.73
C ALA A 382 25.90 -1.94 20.58
N ASN A 383 27.22 -1.84 20.36
CA ASN A 383 28.08 -0.87 21.04
C ASN A 383 27.79 0.58 20.61
N PHE A 384 27.35 0.81 19.38
CA PHE A 384 26.89 2.12 18.92
C PHE A 384 25.59 2.51 19.62
N VAL A 385 24.61 1.59 19.66
CA VAL A 385 23.32 1.81 20.33
C VAL A 385 23.51 2.10 21.82
N GLU A 386 24.35 1.33 22.51
CA GLU A 386 24.66 1.53 23.93
C GLU A 386 25.28 2.91 24.20
N ARG A 387 26.15 3.40 23.31
CA ARG A 387 26.69 4.76 23.43
C ARG A 387 25.59 5.82 23.26
N MET A 388 24.71 5.67 22.28
CA MET A 388 23.59 6.61 22.07
C MET A 388 22.64 6.63 23.28
N ARG A 389 22.41 5.48 23.91
CA ARG A 389 21.67 5.35 25.18
C ARG A 389 22.32 6.13 26.31
N GLN A 390 23.62 5.92 26.54
CA GLN A 390 24.38 6.61 27.59
C GLN A 390 24.41 8.13 27.39
N GLU A 391 24.38 8.58 26.14
CA GLU A 391 24.34 10.01 25.78
C GLU A 391 22.93 10.63 25.82
N GLY A 392 21.88 9.85 26.13
CA GLY A 392 20.49 10.34 26.19
C GLY A 392 19.93 10.74 24.81
N ARG A 393 20.37 10.04 23.75
CA ARG A 393 20.07 10.37 22.35
C ARG A 393 18.94 9.57 21.75
N LEU A 394 18.42 8.57 22.47
CA LEU A 394 17.37 7.68 22.00
C LEU A 394 15.96 8.25 22.28
N GLN A 395 14.99 7.78 21.50
CA GLN A 395 13.57 8.07 21.74
C GLN A 395 13.03 7.18 22.86
N ALA A 396 11.94 7.64 23.48
CA ALA A 396 11.10 6.83 24.34
C ALA A 396 9.64 6.87 23.88
N GLY A 397 8.88 5.81 24.15
CA GLY A 397 7.43 5.76 24.01
C GLY A 397 6.71 6.58 25.09
N GLN A 398 5.38 6.61 25.04
CA GLN A 398 4.56 7.30 26.05
C GLN A 398 4.57 6.62 27.42
N ASP A 399 4.80 5.32 27.43
CA ASP A 399 5.08 4.47 28.59
C ASP A 399 6.48 4.71 29.19
N GLY A 400 7.32 5.47 28.49
CA GLY A 400 8.71 5.70 28.85
C GLY A 400 9.66 4.59 28.40
N GLU A 401 9.17 3.58 27.66
CA GLU A 401 10.02 2.52 27.12
C GLU A 401 10.94 3.06 26.02
N GLU A 402 12.22 2.75 26.13
CA GLU A 402 13.21 3.19 25.16
C GLU A 402 13.02 2.49 23.82
N MET A 403 13.17 3.26 22.73
CA MET A 403 13.11 2.75 21.37
C MET A 403 14.50 2.78 20.72
N PRO A 404 14.86 1.80 19.86
CA PRO A 404 16.10 1.80 19.10
C PRO A 404 16.05 2.80 17.93
N TRP A 405 15.87 4.07 18.27
CA TRP A 405 15.66 5.18 17.35
C TRP A 405 16.28 6.45 17.92
N LEU A 406 17.00 7.20 17.09
CA LEU A 406 17.53 8.50 17.47
C LEU A 406 16.42 9.54 17.60
N CYS A 407 16.47 10.36 18.65
CA CYS A 407 15.55 11.47 18.87
C CYS A 407 15.81 12.63 17.87
N PRO A 408 14.87 13.00 16.97
CA PRO A 408 15.08 14.04 15.96
C PRO A 408 15.27 15.46 16.53
N SER A 409 14.78 15.69 17.75
CA SER A 409 14.96 16.98 18.43
C SER A 409 16.34 17.13 19.09
N HIS A 410 17.10 16.06 19.25
CA HIS A 410 18.42 16.10 19.87
C HIS A 410 19.46 16.73 18.92
N PRO A 411 20.16 17.82 19.30
CA PRO A 411 21.08 18.53 18.40
C PRO A 411 22.20 17.66 17.81
N GLU A 412 22.84 16.81 18.63
CA GLU A 412 23.89 15.92 18.14
C GLU A 412 23.38 14.82 17.19
N ASN A 413 22.09 14.45 17.28
CA ASN A 413 21.50 13.54 16.30
C ASN A 413 21.26 14.24 14.97
N ARG A 414 20.68 15.44 15.00
CA ARG A 414 20.53 16.26 13.78
C ARG A 414 21.88 16.48 13.10
N ARG A 415 22.92 16.79 13.88
CA ARG A 415 24.29 16.94 13.37
C ARG A 415 24.82 15.65 12.77
N LEU A 416 24.70 14.51 13.46
CA LEU A 416 25.14 13.20 12.95
C LEU A 416 24.46 12.86 11.61
N GLU A 417 23.14 13.02 11.56
CA GLU A 417 22.33 12.75 10.36
C GLU A 417 22.72 13.68 9.20
N ALA A 418 22.88 14.98 9.46
CA ALA A 418 23.28 15.94 8.44
C ALA A 418 24.72 15.68 7.94
N GLU A 419 25.68 15.53 8.85
CA GLU A 419 27.08 15.37 8.46
C GLU A 419 27.36 14.04 7.73
N SER A 420 26.72 12.95 8.13
CA SER A 420 26.86 11.66 7.43
C SER A 420 26.31 11.70 6.01
N MET A 421 25.23 12.44 5.72
CA MET A 421 24.77 12.64 4.35
C MET A 421 25.68 13.59 3.57
N LEU A 422 26.13 14.69 4.20
CA LEU A 422 27.00 15.66 3.54
C LEU A 422 28.40 15.10 3.30
N GLU A 423 28.86 14.12 4.09
CA GLU A 423 30.07 13.34 3.83
C GLU A 423 30.00 12.65 2.47
N VAL A 424 28.86 12.03 2.12
CA VAL A 424 28.67 11.40 0.81
C VAL A 424 28.87 12.42 -0.31
N VAL A 425 28.27 13.61 -0.15
CA VAL A 425 28.37 14.73 -1.11
C VAL A 425 29.78 15.33 -1.18
N ARG A 426 30.63 15.16 -0.17
CA ARG A 426 32.02 15.66 -0.23
C ARG A 426 32.95 14.65 -0.89
N ASN A 427 32.73 13.36 -0.63
CA ASN A 427 33.74 12.33 -0.87
C ASN A 427 33.46 11.49 -2.13
N TYR A 428 32.22 11.43 -2.62
CA TYR A 428 31.85 10.56 -3.73
C TYR A 428 31.12 11.31 -4.83
N ASP A 429 31.43 11.01 -6.09
CA ASP A 429 30.77 11.61 -7.27
C ASP A 429 29.40 10.97 -7.54
N VAL A 430 28.49 11.06 -6.57
CA VAL A 430 27.07 10.70 -6.70
C VAL A 430 26.28 11.82 -7.37
N ASP A 431 25.19 11.47 -8.05
CA ASP A 431 24.25 12.42 -8.65
C ASP A 431 23.33 13.03 -7.58
N GLY A 432 22.99 12.26 -6.55
CA GLY A 432 22.14 12.74 -5.47
C GLY A 432 22.30 12.01 -4.15
N ILE A 433 21.64 12.55 -3.12
CA ILE A 433 21.41 11.92 -1.83
C ILE A 433 19.90 11.78 -1.60
N HIS A 434 19.49 10.67 -1.00
CA HIS A 434 18.10 10.27 -0.86
C HIS A 434 17.78 9.99 0.61
N PHE A 435 16.83 10.75 1.16
CA PHE A 435 16.30 10.52 2.50
C PHE A 435 15.34 9.33 2.51
N ASP A 436 15.42 8.51 3.54
CA ASP A 436 14.42 7.51 3.86
C ASP A 436 14.31 7.38 5.38
N TYR A 437 13.17 6.92 5.89
CA TYR A 437 12.88 6.93 7.33
C TYR A 437 13.10 8.31 7.98
N ILE A 438 13.08 9.40 7.20
CA ILE A 438 13.15 10.78 7.66
C ILE A 438 11.83 11.18 8.36
N ARG A 439 11.60 10.56 9.52
CA ARG A 439 10.32 10.50 10.23
C ARG A 439 10.49 9.92 11.64
N TYR A 440 9.44 10.01 12.46
CA TYR A 440 9.29 9.24 13.68
C TYR A 440 8.77 7.82 13.38
N PRO A 441 9.01 6.79 14.22
CA PRO A 441 8.47 5.45 13.98
C PRO A 441 6.94 5.38 14.08
N GLY A 442 6.31 6.30 14.83
CA GLY A 442 4.85 6.37 14.92
C GLY A 442 4.33 7.53 15.76
N ALA A 443 3.00 7.65 15.87
CA ALA A 443 2.37 8.74 16.62
C ALA A 443 2.74 8.72 18.11
N GLN A 444 2.96 7.53 18.67
CA GLN A 444 3.24 7.27 20.09
C GLN A 444 4.73 7.32 20.46
N SER A 445 5.59 7.88 19.59
CA SER A 445 7.05 7.88 19.77
C SER A 445 7.66 9.27 20.03
N CYS A 446 8.85 9.25 20.63
CA CYS A 446 9.66 10.41 20.99
C CYS A 446 9.07 11.27 22.12
N TYR A 447 8.70 10.62 23.21
CA TYR A 447 8.23 11.24 24.45
C TYR A 447 9.29 11.23 25.56
N ASP A 448 10.58 11.25 25.20
CA ASP A 448 11.68 11.34 26.17
C ASP A 448 11.69 12.68 26.93
N ASP A 449 12.27 12.69 28.12
CA ASP A 449 12.39 13.91 28.95
C ASP A 449 13.13 15.05 28.22
N GLY A 450 14.11 14.71 27.38
CA GLY A 450 14.82 15.67 26.55
C GLY A 450 13.89 16.37 25.56
N CYS A 451 12.97 15.62 24.96
CA CYS A 451 11.94 16.12 24.05
C CYS A 451 11.02 17.13 24.76
N ARG A 452 10.55 16.80 25.98
CA ARG A 452 9.78 17.74 26.81
C ARG A 452 10.53 19.07 27.00
N LEU A 453 11.78 19.00 27.45
CA LEU A 453 12.58 20.19 27.74
C LEU A 453 12.79 21.04 26.48
N ARG A 454 13.08 20.41 25.34
CA ARG A 454 13.28 21.11 24.06
C ARG A 454 11.99 21.71 23.51
N PHE A 455 10.86 21.00 23.62
CA PHE A 455 9.55 21.54 23.25
C PHE A 455 9.22 22.80 24.04
N GLN A 456 9.34 22.76 25.37
CA GLN A 456 9.08 23.92 26.22
C GLN A 456 10.01 25.09 25.89
N ALA A 457 11.31 24.82 25.71
CA ALA A 457 12.30 25.85 25.40
C ALA A 457 12.08 26.50 24.02
N GLN A 458 11.68 25.73 23.01
CA GLN A 458 11.54 26.22 21.63
C GLN A 458 10.18 26.86 21.35
N THR A 459 9.13 26.47 22.09
CA THR A 459 7.76 26.96 21.84
C THR A 459 7.25 27.93 22.91
N GLY A 460 7.86 27.93 24.10
CA GLY A 460 7.40 28.71 25.25
C GLY A 460 6.22 28.10 26.01
N HIS A 461 5.61 27.03 25.52
CA HIS A 461 4.58 26.28 26.25
C HIS A 461 5.18 25.64 27.50
N GLN A 462 4.43 25.61 28.60
CA GLN A 462 4.77 24.85 29.80
C GLN A 462 3.97 23.55 29.79
N VAL A 463 4.61 22.44 30.13
CA VAL A 463 3.99 21.12 30.22
C VAL A 463 4.09 20.62 31.66
N GLU A 464 2.94 20.48 32.31
CA GLU A 464 2.88 20.05 33.71
C GLU A 464 2.77 18.52 33.79
N ASN A 465 1.91 17.91 32.96
CA ASN A 465 1.65 16.48 32.94
C ASN A 465 2.17 15.85 31.64
N TRP A 466 3.46 15.53 31.61
CA TRP A 466 4.09 14.86 30.48
C TRP A 466 3.89 13.33 30.52
N PRO A 467 3.56 12.65 29.40
CA PRO A 467 3.26 13.21 28.07
C PRO A 467 1.78 13.59 27.88
N ARG A 468 0.89 13.36 28.86
CA ARG A 468 -0.57 13.54 28.75
C ARG A 468 -0.99 14.85 28.08
N ASP A 469 -0.44 15.99 28.50
CA ASP A 469 -0.82 17.31 27.99
C ASP A 469 -0.58 17.47 26.47
N VAL A 470 0.41 16.75 25.92
CA VAL A 470 0.77 16.77 24.49
C VAL A 470 0.23 15.58 23.70
N VAL A 471 -0.42 14.63 24.37
CA VAL A 471 -1.06 13.47 23.74
C VAL A 471 -2.57 13.70 23.63
N THR A 472 -3.22 14.01 24.75
CA THR A 472 -4.68 14.19 24.82
C THR A 472 -5.10 15.60 25.26
N GLY A 473 -4.15 16.49 25.56
CA GLY A 473 -4.43 17.83 26.08
C GLY A 473 -4.42 18.93 25.01
N GLU A 474 -4.53 20.18 25.45
CA GLU A 474 -4.54 21.35 24.54
C GLU A 474 -3.22 21.52 23.78
N LEU A 475 -2.13 20.95 24.28
CA LEU A 475 -0.80 21.03 23.66
C LEU A 475 -0.56 19.96 22.59
N THR A 476 -1.51 19.06 22.33
CA THR A 476 -1.39 18.04 21.28
C THR A 476 -1.09 18.65 19.91
N THR A 477 -1.89 19.62 19.45
CA THR A 477 -1.65 20.25 18.14
C THR A 477 -0.34 21.04 18.08
N PRO A 478 0.00 21.90 19.06
CA PRO A 478 1.31 22.56 19.13
C PRO A 478 2.49 21.57 19.10
N PHE A 479 2.41 20.47 19.86
CA PHE A 479 3.46 19.46 19.91
C PHE A 479 3.63 18.73 18.58
N GLN A 480 2.53 18.35 17.91
CA GLN A 480 2.62 17.71 16.58
C GLN A 480 3.24 18.63 15.52
N LYS A 481 2.88 19.92 15.52
CA LYS A 481 3.53 20.91 14.62
C LYS A 481 5.02 21.06 14.94
N TRP A 482 5.37 21.07 16.22
CA TRP A 482 6.77 21.12 16.62
C TRP A 482 7.55 19.87 16.19
N ARG A 483 6.95 18.67 16.30
CA ARG A 483 7.53 17.41 15.80
C ARG A 483 7.78 17.46 14.29
N GLN A 484 6.82 17.96 13.50
CA GLN A 484 6.96 18.17 12.05
C GLN A 484 8.15 19.09 11.72
N GLU A 485 8.32 20.18 12.47
CA GLU A 485 9.45 21.09 12.27
C GLU A 485 10.80 20.44 12.60
N GLN A 486 10.88 19.52 13.58
CA GLN A 486 12.16 18.83 13.87
C GLN A 486 12.65 18.01 12.68
N VAL A 487 11.75 17.31 11.99
CA VAL A 487 12.05 16.54 10.78
C VAL A 487 12.36 17.49 9.61
N THR A 488 11.48 18.47 9.39
CA THR A 488 11.62 19.45 8.30
C THR A 488 12.92 20.25 8.40
N ALA A 489 13.37 20.57 9.61
CA ALA A 489 14.59 21.33 9.81
C ALA A 489 15.85 20.56 9.38
N LEU A 490 15.91 19.22 9.57
CA LEU A 490 17.01 18.42 9.02
C LEU A 490 16.98 18.40 7.49
N VAL A 491 15.80 18.19 6.89
CA VAL A 491 15.63 18.21 5.43
C VAL A 491 16.09 19.55 4.86
N ARG A 492 15.64 20.66 5.46
CA ARG A 492 16.04 22.02 5.10
C ARG A 492 17.55 22.24 5.23
N GLU A 493 18.15 21.79 6.33
CA GLU A 493 19.59 21.94 6.58
C GLU A 493 20.41 21.21 5.50
N VAL A 494 20.10 19.94 5.25
CA VAL A 494 20.81 19.14 4.23
C VAL A 494 20.60 19.74 2.84
N ALA A 495 19.38 20.19 2.51
CA ALA A 495 19.06 20.81 1.23
C ALA A 495 19.89 22.08 0.94
N VAL A 496 20.14 22.91 1.95
CA VAL A 496 20.97 24.10 1.80
C VAL A 496 22.44 23.70 1.70
N ARG A 497 22.92 22.90 2.66
CA ARG A 497 24.34 22.60 2.81
C ARG A 497 24.87 21.70 1.69
N SER A 498 24.07 20.78 1.15
CA SER A 498 24.48 19.92 0.03
C SER A 498 24.74 20.75 -1.22
N ARG A 499 23.86 21.72 -1.51
CA ARG A 499 23.98 22.64 -2.65
C ARG A 499 25.13 23.64 -2.50
N ASP A 500 25.47 24.02 -1.27
CA ASP A 500 26.67 24.83 -0.99
C ASP A 500 27.96 24.05 -1.27
N ILE A 501 27.96 22.72 -1.03
CA ILE A 501 29.11 21.85 -1.32
C ILE A 501 29.20 21.57 -2.82
N ARG A 502 28.07 21.19 -3.43
CA ARG A 502 27.97 20.78 -4.83
C ARG A 502 26.62 21.22 -5.42
N PRO A 503 26.55 22.35 -6.15
CA PRO A 503 25.29 22.93 -6.63
C PRO A 503 24.45 22.05 -7.54
N GLU A 504 25.05 21.05 -8.19
CA GLU A 504 24.40 20.07 -9.05
C GLU A 504 23.85 18.84 -8.32
N VAL A 505 24.21 18.62 -7.04
CA VAL A 505 23.74 17.44 -6.31
C VAL A 505 22.24 17.54 -6.05
N GLU A 506 21.55 16.45 -6.31
CA GLU A 506 20.12 16.38 -6.12
C GLU A 506 19.76 15.86 -4.73
N LEU A 507 18.65 16.37 -4.20
CA LEU A 507 18.10 15.90 -2.94
C LEU A 507 16.71 15.33 -3.15
N SER A 508 16.50 14.09 -2.72
CA SER A 508 15.20 13.41 -2.83
C SER A 508 14.82 12.69 -1.54
N ALA A 509 13.59 12.20 -1.47
CA ALA A 509 13.11 11.46 -0.30
C ALA A 509 12.12 10.35 -0.68
N ALA A 510 12.27 9.19 -0.06
CA ALA A 510 11.23 8.17 0.11
C ALA A 510 10.25 8.64 1.20
N VAL A 511 8.96 8.70 0.86
CA VAL A 511 7.93 9.27 1.74
C VAL A 511 6.70 8.36 1.82
N PHE A 512 5.95 8.47 2.91
CA PHE A 512 4.66 7.80 3.04
C PHE A 512 3.68 8.30 1.97
N SER A 513 2.91 7.36 1.41
CA SER A 513 1.94 7.63 0.35
C SER A 513 0.89 8.67 0.73
N ASN A 514 0.37 8.62 1.96
CA ASN A 514 -0.69 9.50 2.46
C ASN A 514 -0.09 10.73 3.17
N TRP A 515 0.07 11.85 2.45
CA TRP A 515 0.62 13.10 3.01
C TRP A 515 -0.19 13.68 4.19
N PRO A 516 -1.53 13.86 4.08
CA PRO A 516 -2.32 14.43 5.17
C PRO A 516 -2.14 13.71 6.50
N GLU A 517 -2.02 12.38 6.47
CA GLU A 517 -1.82 11.54 7.65
C GLU A 517 -0.36 11.56 8.14
N SER A 518 0.60 11.34 7.25
CA SER A 518 2.01 11.15 7.61
C SER A 518 2.65 12.35 8.31
N ARG A 519 2.23 13.57 7.99
CA ARG A 519 2.69 14.77 8.72
C ARG A 519 2.29 14.75 10.20
N TYR A 520 1.16 14.15 10.57
CA TYR A 520 0.70 14.09 11.96
C TYR A 520 1.14 12.81 12.67
N THR A 521 1.16 11.68 11.99
CA THR A 521 1.51 10.40 12.62
C THR A 521 3.02 10.25 12.77
N VAL A 522 3.81 10.70 11.79
CA VAL A 522 5.26 10.46 11.75
C VAL A 522 6.08 11.73 11.48
N GLY A 523 5.46 12.91 11.49
CA GLY A 523 6.15 14.20 11.33
C GLY A 523 6.66 14.49 9.92
N GLN A 524 6.24 13.73 8.91
CA GLN A 524 6.74 13.82 7.54
C GLN A 524 5.85 14.72 6.66
N ASP A 525 6.12 16.03 6.63
CA ASP A 525 5.38 16.99 5.78
C ASP A 525 6.04 17.17 4.41
N TRP A 526 6.01 16.12 3.59
CA TRP A 526 6.76 16.11 2.33
C TRP A 526 6.21 17.03 1.23
N VAL A 527 4.92 17.37 1.26
CA VAL A 527 4.35 18.38 0.35
C VAL A 527 4.87 19.77 0.68
N LEU A 528 5.08 20.09 1.97
CA LEU A 528 5.78 21.32 2.35
C LEU A 528 7.20 21.32 1.77
N TRP A 529 7.95 20.22 1.89
CA TRP A 529 9.32 20.13 1.37
C TRP A 529 9.40 20.34 -0.14
N ALA A 530 8.41 19.83 -0.88
CA ALA A 530 8.27 20.08 -2.32
C ALA A 530 7.95 21.54 -2.63
N LYS A 531 7.02 22.17 -1.90
CA LYS A 531 6.61 23.57 -2.09
C LYS A 531 7.72 24.56 -1.77
N GLU A 532 8.51 24.28 -0.75
CA GLU A 532 9.64 25.11 -0.30
C GLU A 532 10.92 24.85 -1.11
N GLY A 533 10.91 23.89 -2.04
CA GLY A 533 12.07 23.56 -2.89
C GLY A 533 13.22 22.92 -2.10
N TYR A 534 12.92 22.22 -1.01
CA TYR A 534 13.94 21.47 -0.28
C TYR A 534 14.35 20.22 -1.06
N LEU A 535 13.39 19.53 -1.68
CA LEU A 535 13.64 18.39 -2.56
C LEU A 535 13.69 18.82 -4.03
N ASP A 536 14.50 18.14 -4.83
CA ASP A 536 14.51 18.24 -6.30
C ASP A 536 13.52 17.25 -6.93
N PHE A 537 13.20 16.13 -6.27
CA PHE A 537 12.08 15.23 -6.58
C PHE A 537 11.63 14.44 -5.35
N VAL A 538 10.43 13.84 -5.41
CA VAL A 538 9.87 13.03 -4.31
C VAL A 538 9.42 11.65 -4.79
N CYS A 539 9.59 10.66 -3.93
CA CYS A 539 9.24 9.26 -4.19
C CYS A 539 8.30 8.71 -3.12
N PRO A 540 6.97 8.86 -3.26
CA PRO A 540 6.02 8.17 -2.39
C PRO A 540 6.15 6.64 -2.49
N MET A 541 6.16 5.95 -1.36
CA MET A 541 6.27 4.48 -1.28
C MET A 541 4.89 3.83 -1.41
N ASP A 542 4.36 3.81 -2.64
CA ASP A 542 3.02 3.32 -2.97
C ASP A 542 2.98 1.79 -3.10
N TYR A 543 3.37 1.10 -2.03
CA TYR A 543 3.35 -0.36 -1.93
C TYR A 543 1.91 -0.84 -1.68
N ILE A 544 1.07 -0.66 -2.69
CA ILE A 544 -0.37 -0.95 -2.68
C ILE A 544 -0.62 -1.99 -3.78
N PRO A 545 -0.84 -3.27 -3.46
CA PRO A 545 -1.00 -4.32 -4.47
C PRO A 545 -2.24 -4.16 -5.37
N ASP A 546 -3.30 -3.50 -4.88
CA ASP A 546 -4.48 -3.22 -5.70
C ASP A 546 -4.21 -2.05 -6.66
N VAL A 547 -4.23 -2.37 -7.97
CA VAL A 547 -3.95 -1.43 -9.05
C VAL A 547 -4.90 -0.23 -9.05
N GLY A 548 -6.15 -0.41 -8.62
CA GLY A 548 -7.16 0.66 -8.54
C GLY A 548 -6.88 1.64 -7.40
N GLU A 549 -6.59 1.13 -6.22
CA GLU A 549 -6.20 1.91 -5.04
C GLU A 549 -4.86 2.63 -5.25
N HIS A 550 -3.87 1.94 -5.83
CA HIS A 550 -2.59 2.53 -6.23
C HIS A 550 -2.82 3.70 -7.19
N ALA A 551 -3.63 3.52 -8.24
CA ALA A 551 -3.97 4.58 -9.17
C ALA A 551 -4.67 5.77 -8.50
N ALA A 552 -5.60 5.52 -7.56
CA ALA A 552 -6.27 6.57 -6.81
C ALA A 552 -5.28 7.36 -5.93
N MET A 553 -4.30 6.68 -5.32
CA MET A 553 -3.28 7.30 -4.49
C MET A 553 -2.32 8.17 -5.30
N VAL A 554 -1.74 7.63 -6.38
CA VAL A 554 -0.85 8.38 -7.27
C VAL A 554 -1.54 9.63 -7.80
N LYS A 555 -2.82 9.53 -8.18
CA LYS A 555 -3.61 10.69 -8.63
C LYS A 555 -3.62 11.81 -7.59
N ARG A 556 -3.88 11.49 -6.31
CA ARG A 556 -3.90 12.48 -5.21
C ARG A 556 -2.53 13.12 -5.00
N GLN A 557 -1.47 12.34 -5.05
CA GLN A 557 -0.12 12.85 -4.81
C GLN A 557 0.36 13.78 -5.92
N VAL A 558 0.04 13.47 -7.18
CA VAL A 558 0.30 14.38 -8.30
C VAL A 558 -0.44 15.72 -8.09
N ASP A 559 -1.69 15.67 -7.60
CA ASP A 559 -2.44 16.88 -7.25
C ASP A 559 -1.81 17.62 -6.04
N TRP A 560 -1.28 16.93 -5.03
CA TRP A 560 -0.63 17.56 -3.87
C TRP A 560 0.71 18.23 -4.20
N VAL A 561 1.51 17.63 -5.08
CA VAL A 561 2.78 18.19 -5.55
C VAL A 561 2.56 19.38 -6.49
N ASP A 562 1.44 19.39 -7.23
CA ASP A 562 1.02 20.53 -8.07
C ASP A 562 2.10 20.98 -9.07
N GLY A 563 2.83 20.00 -9.64
CA GLY A 563 3.90 20.24 -10.61
C GLY A 563 5.08 21.08 -10.09
N ARG A 564 5.26 21.18 -8.76
CA ARG A 564 6.37 21.94 -8.14
C ARG A 564 7.72 21.27 -8.35
N ILE A 565 7.75 19.95 -8.20
CA ILE A 565 8.90 19.07 -8.44
C ILE A 565 8.38 17.79 -9.13
N PRO A 566 9.24 17.03 -9.83
CA PRO A 566 8.88 15.71 -10.32
C PRO A 566 8.46 14.77 -9.18
N LEU A 567 7.42 13.98 -9.44
CA LEU A 567 6.98 12.88 -8.57
C LEU A 567 7.23 11.55 -9.27
N TYR A 568 7.85 10.61 -8.55
CA TYR A 568 8.11 9.25 -9.01
C TYR A 568 7.42 8.26 -8.08
N ALA A 569 6.38 7.60 -8.57
CA ALA A 569 5.63 6.64 -7.78
C ALA A 569 6.50 5.41 -7.45
N GLY A 570 6.58 5.06 -6.18
CA GLY A 570 7.30 3.89 -5.69
C GLY A 570 6.41 2.65 -5.74
N ILE A 571 6.78 1.66 -6.52
CA ILE A 571 6.00 0.44 -6.74
C ILE A 571 6.65 -0.74 -6.00
N GLY A 572 5.79 -1.46 -5.27
CA GLY A 572 6.15 -2.55 -4.38
C GLY A 572 6.40 -3.89 -5.08
N ALA A 573 7.29 -3.97 -6.07
CA ALA A 573 7.39 -5.11 -6.98
C ALA A 573 7.69 -6.48 -6.34
N TRP A 574 8.18 -6.56 -5.09
CA TRP A 574 8.33 -7.83 -4.35
C TRP A 574 7.01 -8.33 -3.77
N ASP A 575 6.05 -7.43 -3.58
CA ASP A 575 4.74 -7.68 -2.96
C ASP A 575 3.62 -7.76 -4.00
N MET A 576 3.95 -7.55 -5.29
CA MET A 576 2.98 -7.63 -6.37
C MET A 576 2.75 -9.06 -6.82
N SER A 577 1.48 -9.43 -6.96
CA SER A 577 1.05 -10.77 -7.34
C SER A 577 1.47 -11.17 -8.76
N SER A 578 1.75 -10.22 -9.64
CA SER A 578 1.99 -10.52 -11.05
C SER A 578 2.81 -9.47 -11.82
N VAL A 579 3.49 -9.91 -12.90
CA VAL A 579 4.23 -9.00 -13.81
C VAL A 579 3.26 -8.10 -14.56
N GLU A 580 2.06 -8.60 -14.85
CA GLU A 580 0.99 -7.87 -15.52
C GLU A 580 0.53 -6.67 -14.72
N ASP A 581 0.43 -6.80 -13.40
CA ASP A 581 0.05 -5.72 -12.50
C ASP A 581 1.14 -4.67 -12.44
N ILE A 582 2.43 -5.05 -12.32
CA ILE A 582 3.57 -4.11 -12.39
C ILE A 582 3.54 -3.31 -13.70
N LEU A 583 3.32 -3.97 -14.85
CA LEU A 583 3.20 -3.29 -16.14
C LEU A 583 2.02 -2.30 -16.14
N THR A 584 0.90 -2.70 -15.54
CA THR A 584 -0.33 -1.90 -15.49
C THR A 584 -0.17 -0.68 -14.58
N GLU A 585 0.49 -0.83 -13.44
CA GLU A 585 0.79 0.26 -12.51
C GLU A 585 1.77 1.25 -13.10
N VAL A 586 2.89 0.80 -13.67
CA VAL A 586 3.85 1.68 -14.35
C VAL A 586 3.18 2.46 -15.48
N ALA A 587 2.34 1.80 -16.29
CA ALA A 587 1.56 2.49 -17.32
C ALA A 587 0.50 3.45 -16.71
N GLY A 588 -0.09 3.07 -15.58
CA GLY A 588 -1.07 3.85 -14.83
C GLY A 588 -0.50 5.16 -14.29
N THR A 589 0.67 5.11 -13.65
CA THR A 589 1.30 6.31 -13.06
C THR A 589 1.59 7.36 -14.13
N ARG A 590 2.00 6.93 -15.33
CA ARG A 590 2.17 7.80 -16.50
C ARG A 590 0.87 8.49 -16.89
N ARG A 591 -0.23 7.73 -17.03
CA ARG A 591 -1.57 8.24 -17.39
C ARG A 591 -2.15 9.18 -16.34
N LEU A 592 -1.65 9.12 -15.10
CA LEU A 592 -2.06 9.97 -13.99
C LEU A 592 -1.19 11.23 -13.84
N GLY A 593 -0.07 11.30 -14.56
CA GLY A 593 0.78 12.48 -14.64
C GLY A 593 2.07 12.42 -13.84
N ALA A 594 2.40 11.29 -13.21
CA ALA A 594 3.72 11.08 -12.64
C ALA A 594 4.82 11.22 -13.71
N ASP A 595 6.03 11.56 -13.28
CA ASP A 595 7.18 11.82 -14.16
C ASP A 595 8.12 10.62 -14.30
N GLY A 596 7.78 9.51 -13.67
CA GLY A 596 8.58 8.30 -13.61
C GLY A 596 8.09 7.38 -12.51
N PHE A 597 8.88 6.36 -12.23
CA PHE A 597 8.58 5.34 -11.24
C PHE A 597 9.88 4.81 -10.62
N VAL A 598 9.75 4.26 -9.42
CA VAL A 598 10.84 3.57 -8.74
C VAL A 598 10.33 2.19 -8.33
N LEU A 599 11.03 1.11 -8.73
CA LEU A 599 10.67 -0.23 -8.30
C LEU A 599 11.49 -0.59 -7.05
N PHE A 600 10.82 -0.98 -5.97
CA PHE A 600 11.48 -1.70 -4.89
C PHE A 600 11.03 -3.17 -4.99
N GLU A 601 11.81 -4.18 -4.63
CA GLU A 601 13.25 -4.15 -4.42
C GLU A 601 13.98 -4.70 -5.64
N TYR A 602 15.19 -4.18 -5.88
CA TYR A 602 16.03 -4.71 -6.94
C TYR A 602 16.62 -6.08 -6.56
N SER A 603 15.89 -7.13 -6.92
CA SER A 603 16.26 -8.52 -6.71
C SER A 603 16.63 -9.20 -8.04
N ALA A 604 17.15 -10.43 -7.96
CA ALA A 604 17.36 -11.27 -9.14
C ALA A 604 16.03 -11.60 -9.83
N ASP A 605 14.95 -11.81 -9.06
CA ASP A 605 13.62 -12.08 -9.61
C ASP A 605 13.09 -10.88 -10.43
N LEU A 606 13.20 -9.66 -9.89
CA LEU A 606 12.86 -8.43 -10.62
C LEU A 606 13.66 -8.35 -11.94
N ALA A 607 14.97 -8.58 -11.85
CA ALA A 607 15.88 -8.51 -12.99
C ALA A 607 15.54 -9.52 -14.09
N GLU A 608 15.20 -10.76 -13.73
CA GLU A 608 15.00 -11.86 -14.68
C GLU A 608 13.58 -11.90 -15.25
N ARG A 609 12.56 -11.53 -14.47
CA ARG A 609 11.15 -11.67 -14.88
C ARG A 609 10.50 -10.37 -15.31
N VAL A 610 10.78 -9.27 -14.61
CA VAL A 610 10.05 -8.02 -14.76
C VAL A 610 10.75 -7.08 -15.74
N LEU A 611 12.05 -6.84 -15.56
CA LEU A 611 12.82 -5.91 -16.39
C LEU A 611 12.74 -6.22 -17.90
N PRO A 612 12.80 -7.49 -18.36
CA PRO A 612 12.67 -7.81 -19.78
C PRO A 612 11.29 -7.47 -20.34
N MET A 613 10.22 -7.61 -19.53
CA MET A 613 8.86 -7.25 -19.95
C MET A 613 8.69 -5.73 -20.03
N LEU A 614 9.24 -4.98 -19.06
CA LEU A 614 9.27 -3.52 -19.14
C LEU A 614 10.02 -3.04 -20.39
N HIS A 615 11.18 -3.63 -20.67
CA HIS A 615 12.01 -3.27 -21.82
C HIS A 615 11.40 -3.63 -23.17
N ALA A 616 10.44 -4.57 -23.21
CA ALA A 616 9.72 -4.88 -24.45
C ALA A 616 8.93 -3.68 -24.99
N GLY A 617 8.50 -2.75 -24.13
CA GLY A 617 7.72 -1.56 -24.49
C GLY A 617 8.00 -0.33 -23.62
N LEU A 618 7.57 -0.34 -22.36
CA LEU A 618 7.60 0.81 -21.43
C LEU A 618 8.99 1.45 -21.26
N THR A 619 10.07 0.66 -21.29
CA THR A 619 11.45 1.15 -21.08
C THR A 619 12.37 0.87 -22.28
N LYS A 620 11.79 0.49 -23.43
CA LYS A 620 12.53 0.13 -24.65
C LYS A 620 13.46 1.22 -25.19
N GLN A 621 13.03 2.47 -25.15
CA GLN A 621 13.82 3.61 -25.63
C GLN A 621 14.58 4.24 -24.46
N GLU A 622 15.87 4.52 -24.69
CA GLU A 622 16.68 5.33 -23.78
C GLU A 622 16.02 6.69 -23.52
N THR A 623 16.20 7.18 -22.30
CA THR A 623 15.61 8.44 -21.83
C THR A 623 16.45 9.02 -20.70
N TYR A 624 16.16 10.25 -20.32
CA TYR A 624 16.81 10.98 -19.23
C TYR A 624 15.79 11.30 -18.13
N ALA A 625 16.25 11.64 -16.93
CA ALA A 625 15.37 11.88 -15.80
C ALA A 625 14.70 13.27 -15.84
N ALA A 626 13.47 13.35 -15.34
CA ALA A 626 12.67 14.57 -15.37
C ALA A 626 13.15 15.66 -14.40
N HIS A 627 14.10 15.37 -13.51
CA HIS A 627 14.75 16.34 -12.62
C HIS A 627 16.04 16.93 -13.22
N GLN A 628 16.57 16.40 -14.32
CA GLN A 628 17.77 16.94 -14.96
C GLN A 628 17.48 18.24 -15.71
N GLY A 629 18.34 19.24 -15.60
CA GLY A 629 18.24 20.50 -16.36
C GLY A 629 17.66 21.68 -15.56
N PRO A 630 17.09 22.70 -16.22
CA PRO A 630 16.69 23.94 -15.57
C PRO A 630 15.44 23.75 -14.68
N HIS A 631 15.32 24.57 -13.65
CA HIS A 631 14.05 24.72 -12.95
C HIS A 631 13.09 25.56 -13.81
N VAL A 632 11.82 25.15 -13.86
CA VAL A 632 10.80 25.84 -14.65
C VAL A 632 9.64 26.20 -13.72
N GLU A 633 9.34 27.48 -13.65
CA GLU A 633 8.16 27.97 -12.94
C GLU A 633 6.99 28.08 -13.92
N PHE A 634 5.86 27.48 -13.55
CA PHE A 634 4.59 27.60 -14.25
C PHE A 634 3.61 28.40 -13.40
N ARG A 635 2.88 29.34 -14.01
CA ARG A 635 1.70 29.98 -13.40
C ARG A 635 0.52 29.86 -14.32
N ILE A 636 -0.57 29.30 -13.79
CA ILE A 636 -1.81 29.10 -14.54
C ILE A 636 -2.76 30.25 -14.24
N ASN A 637 -3.09 31.03 -15.25
CA ASN A 637 -4.03 32.15 -15.19
C ASN A 637 -5.31 31.77 -15.94
N GLY A 638 -6.36 31.48 -15.18
CA GLY A 638 -7.68 31.19 -15.72
C GLY A 638 -8.70 31.09 -14.60
N GLU A 639 -9.96 31.35 -14.92
CA GLU A 639 -11.08 31.08 -14.01
C GLU A 639 -11.17 29.57 -13.78
N ALA A 640 -10.90 29.14 -12.55
CA ALA A 640 -11.08 27.76 -12.12
C ALA A 640 -12.18 27.72 -11.06
N VAL A 641 -12.95 26.64 -11.06
CA VAL A 641 -13.88 26.32 -9.98
C VAL A 641 -13.16 25.37 -9.03
N LEU A 642 -13.10 25.72 -7.75
CA LEU A 642 -12.58 24.82 -6.74
C LEU A 642 -13.58 23.68 -6.52
N ASP A 643 -13.14 22.44 -6.71
CA ASP A 643 -13.86 21.28 -6.23
C ASP A 643 -13.69 21.22 -4.71
N GLU A 644 -14.75 21.53 -3.97
CA GLU A 644 -14.68 21.59 -2.51
C GLU A 644 -14.39 20.23 -1.86
N GLY A 645 -14.74 19.12 -2.50
CA GLY A 645 -14.47 17.79 -1.95
C GLY A 645 -13.02 17.37 -2.04
N SER A 646 -12.40 17.64 -3.19
CA SER A 646 -11.00 17.23 -3.43
C SER A 646 -9.99 18.35 -3.18
N GLY A 647 -10.44 19.61 -3.07
CA GLY A 647 -9.57 20.79 -3.05
C GLY A 647 -8.91 21.08 -4.41
N ILE A 648 -9.31 20.38 -5.48
CA ILE A 648 -8.70 20.46 -6.80
C ILE A 648 -9.35 21.57 -7.62
N ARG A 649 -8.54 22.27 -8.44
CA ARG A 649 -9.05 23.29 -9.37
C ARG A 649 -9.55 22.65 -10.66
N LEU A 650 -10.82 22.88 -10.98
CA LEU A 650 -11.48 22.46 -12.20
C LEU A 650 -11.59 23.60 -13.19
N TYR A 651 -11.25 23.35 -14.45
CA TYR A 651 -11.31 24.33 -15.53
C TYR A 651 -12.47 24.00 -16.48
N PRO A 652 -13.40 24.93 -16.74
CA PRO A 652 -14.44 24.74 -17.74
C PRO A 652 -13.89 24.48 -19.15
N ALA A 653 -14.41 23.45 -19.82
CA ALA A 653 -14.14 23.20 -21.24
C ALA A 653 -14.62 24.38 -22.10
N GLY A 654 -13.82 24.75 -23.11
CA GLY A 654 -14.06 25.90 -23.98
C GLY A 654 -13.54 27.23 -23.42
N GLN A 655 -12.94 27.23 -22.22
CA GLN A 655 -12.28 28.40 -21.66
C GLN A 655 -10.86 28.58 -22.22
N SER A 656 -10.42 29.84 -22.34
CA SER A 656 -9.02 30.14 -22.57
C SER A 656 -8.24 30.20 -21.25
N VAL A 657 -7.13 29.48 -21.18
CA VAL A 657 -6.22 29.47 -20.02
C VAL A 657 -4.87 29.99 -20.45
N ALA A 658 -4.37 31.02 -19.77
CA ALA A 658 -3.03 31.55 -19.98
C ALA A 658 -2.03 30.82 -19.07
N VAL A 659 -0.90 30.41 -19.65
CA VAL A 659 0.21 29.78 -18.94
C VAL A 659 1.40 30.71 -19.00
N ASP A 660 1.79 31.24 -17.86
CA ASP A 660 3.07 31.93 -17.72
C ASP A 660 4.17 30.92 -17.42
N VAL A 661 5.29 31.05 -18.11
CA VAL A 661 6.44 30.16 -17.97
C VAL A 661 7.73 30.95 -17.79
N GLN A 662 8.59 30.50 -16.86
CA GLN A 662 9.92 31.06 -16.66
C GLN A 662 10.97 29.97 -16.45
N LEU A 663 12.03 30.00 -17.27
CA LEU A 663 13.22 29.17 -17.06
C LEU A 663 14.17 29.87 -16.08
N VAL A 664 14.38 29.24 -14.93
CA VAL A 664 15.27 29.73 -13.88
C VAL A 664 16.66 29.10 -14.08
N SER A 665 17.67 29.96 -14.29
CA SER A 665 19.06 29.52 -14.40
C SER A 665 19.57 29.08 -13.03
N ARG A 666 20.31 27.97 -13.00
CA ARG A 666 21.09 27.50 -11.85
C ARG A 666 22.57 27.45 -12.25
N THR A 667 23.50 27.40 -11.30
CA THR A 667 24.96 27.36 -11.56
C THR A 667 25.31 26.26 -12.57
N ALA A 668 24.80 25.05 -12.32
CA ALA A 668 24.98 23.87 -13.18
C ALA A 668 24.34 23.99 -14.57
N VAL A 669 23.35 24.88 -14.74
CA VAL A 669 22.59 25.08 -15.98
C VAL A 669 22.62 26.56 -16.38
N PRO A 670 23.77 27.05 -16.90
CA PRO A 670 23.95 28.45 -17.27
C PRO A 670 23.06 28.89 -18.44
N ARG A 671 22.64 27.94 -19.27
CA ARG A 671 21.84 28.19 -20.48
C ARG A 671 20.87 27.06 -20.74
N ALA A 672 19.62 27.40 -20.99
CA ALA A 672 18.63 26.48 -21.53
C ALA A 672 17.69 27.17 -22.52
N LYS A 673 17.14 26.37 -23.44
CA LYS A 673 16.14 26.78 -24.42
C LYS A 673 15.07 25.69 -24.49
N GLY A 674 13.80 26.07 -24.42
CA GLY A 674 12.70 25.11 -24.53
C GLY A 674 11.49 25.66 -25.28
N ARG A 675 10.59 24.73 -25.60
CA ARG A 675 9.30 24.97 -26.23
C ARG A 675 8.20 24.62 -25.23
N LEU A 676 7.33 25.58 -24.94
CA LEU A 676 6.12 25.37 -24.14
C LEU A 676 5.06 24.65 -24.98
N VAL A 677 4.46 23.60 -24.42
CA VAL A 677 3.31 22.88 -24.98
C VAL A 677 2.27 22.66 -23.90
N LEU A 678 1.00 22.52 -24.29
CA LEU A 678 -0.06 22.02 -23.42
C LEU A 678 -0.45 20.61 -23.91
N GLU A 679 -0.15 19.59 -23.12
CA GLU A 679 -0.33 18.18 -23.49
C GLU A 679 -1.44 17.51 -22.66
N ARG A 680 -2.12 16.52 -23.25
CA ARG A 680 -2.99 15.61 -22.48
C ARG A 680 -2.14 14.66 -21.64
N VAL A 681 -2.54 14.47 -20.39
CA VAL A 681 -1.80 13.64 -19.42
C VAL A 681 -1.85 12.14 -19.81
N ASP A 682 -2.92 11.69 -20.45
CA ASP A 682 -3.13 10.31 -20.87
C ASP A 682 -2.50 9.94 -22.25
N GLY A 683 -1.66 10.82 -22.81
CA GLY A 683 -0.84 10.50 -23.99
C GLY A 683 -1.49 10.75 -25.36
N GLY A 684 -2.37 11.75 -25.49
CA GLY A 684 -3.04 12.13 -26.74
C GLY A 684 -2.56 13.44 -27.38
N ASP A 685 -3.52 14.27 -27.81
CA ASP A 685 -3.26 15.55 -28.49
C ASP A 685 -2.40 16.51 -27.66
N ALA A 686 -1.53 17.27 -28.34
CA ALA A 686 -0.82 18.40 -27.77
C ALA A 686 -1.20 19.69 -28.51
N LEU A 687 -1.64 20.69 -27.75
CA LEU A 687 -1.86 22.04 -28.25
C LEU A 687 -0.55 22.81 -28.14
N GLY A 688 -0.02 23.30 -29.27
CA GLY A 688 1.27 23.98 -29.31
C GLY A 688 1.22 25.32 -30.03
N GLU A 689 1.75 26.34 -29.37
CA GLU A 689 2.44 27.45 -30.03
C GLU A 689 3.92 27.36 -29.66
N ALA A 690 4.80 27.45 -30.65
CA ALA A 690 6.25 27.36 -30.42
C ALA A 690 6.77 28.67 -29.83
N LEU A 691 6.72 28.79 -28.49
CA LEU A 691 7.38 29.89 -27.80
C LEU A 691 8.81 29.48 -27.38
N ASP A 692 9.78 30.27 -27.82
CA ASP A 692 11.22 30.09 -27.56
C ASP A 692 11.60 30.63 -26.17
N VAL A 693 11.35 29.86 -25.10
CA VAL A 693 11.70 30.32 -23.74
C VAL A 693 13.19 30.10 -23.47
N ARG A 694 13.87 31.10 -22.91
CA ARG A 694 15.31 31.04 -22.57
C ARG A 694 15.59 31.47 -21.14
N THR A 695 16.64 30.93 -20.55
CA THR A 695 17.17 31.39 -19.25
C THR A 695 17.46 32.89 -19.28
N LYS A 696 17.15 33.61 -18.19
CA LYS A 696 17.34 35.06 -18.00
C LYS A 696 16.39 35.97 -18.80
N MET A 697 15.40 35.40 -19.50
CA MET A 697 14.28 36.19 -20.03
C MET A 697 13.23 36.45 -18.96
N ARG A 698 12.39 37.47 -19.15
CA ARG A 698 11.19 37.68 -18.33
C ARG A 698 10.23 36.50 -18.56
N ALA A 699 9.35 36.24 -17.59
CA ALA A 699 8.28 35.28 -17.75
C ALA A 699 7.50 35.58 -19.04
N GLU A 700 7.25 34.54 -19.83
CA GLU A 700 6.47 34.65 -21.06
C GLU A 700 5.12 33.97 -20.87
N SER A 701 4.10 34.40 -21.63
CA SER A 701 2.72 33.95 -21.46
C SER A 701 2.15 33.46 -22.79
N VAL A 702 1.47 32.30 -22.77
CA VAL A 702 0.74 31.75 -23.92
C VAL A 702 -0.67 31.39 -23.49
N SER A 703 -1.67 31.79 -24.26
CA SER A 703 -3.08 31.46 -24.01
C SER A 703 -3.52 30.28 -24.87
N TYR A 704 -4.03 29.24 -24.20
CA TYR A 704 -4.56 28.04 -24.84
C TYR A 704 -6.09 28.02 -24.75
N LEU A 705 -6.78 27.70 -25.85
CA LEU A 705 -8.21 27.39 -25.83
C LEU A 705 -8.39 25.87 -25.68
N ILE A 706 -8.87 25.41 -24.53
CA ILE A 706 -9.01 23.98 -24.27
C ILE A 706 -10.44 23.53 -24.57
N ALA A 707 -10.69 23.07 -25.79
CA ALA A 707 -12.04 22.73 -26.26
C ALA A 707 -12.62 21.44 -25.63
N GLY A 708 -11.77 20.47 -25.31
CA GLY A 708 -12.18 19.14 -24.82
C GLY A 708 -11.97 18.94 -23.32
N ALA A 709 -12.93 18.27 -22.67
CA ALA A 709 -12.75 17.78 -21.31
C ALA A 709 -11.62 16.74 -21.24
N GLY A 710 -10.93 16.68 -20.11
CA GLY A 710 -9.78 15.82 -19.88
C GLY A 710 -8.77 16.47 -18.96
N ASP A 711 -7.69 15.75 -18.67
CA ASP A 711 -6.61 16.25 -17.84
C ASP A 711 -5.45 16.69 -18.75
N TRP A 712 -5.05 17.95 -18.58
CA TRP A 712 -4.04 18.62 -19.38
C TRP A 712 -2.93 19.14 -18.48
N ARG A 713 -1.74 19.41 -19.03
CA ARG A 713 -0.69 20.11 -18.28
C ARG A 713 0.26 20.86 -19.20
N PRO A 714 0.86 21.97 -18.77
CA PRO A 714 1.92 22.59 -19.51
C PRO A 714 3.20 21.76 -19.36
N ALA A 715 4.00 21.72 -20.42
CA ALA A 715 5.32 21.11 -20.39
C ALA A 715 6.30 21.93 -21.23
N VAL A 716 7.55 21.98 -20.79
CA VAL A 716 8.65 22.58 -21.55
C VAL A 716 9.58 21.47 -21.98
N TYR A 717 9.71 21.27 -23.28
CA TYR A 717 10.67 20.36 -23.90
C TYR A 717 11.80 21.17 -24.53
N GLY A 718 13.05 20.78 -24.31
CA GLY A 718 14.15 21.56 -24.84
C GLY A 718 15.53 20.98 -24.60
N ASP A 719 16.51 21.86 -24.73
CA ASP A 719 17.91 21.55 -24.52
C ASP A 719 18.51 22.52 -23.49
N TYR A 720 19.41 22.00 -22.66
CA TYR A 720 20.25 22.79 -21.78
C TYR A 720 21.73 22.50 -22.05
N TRP A 721 22.58 23.43 -21.60
CA TRP A 721 24.02 23.31 -21.68
C TRP A 721 24.57 23.34 -20.27
N ASP A 722 25.36 22.34 -19.92
CA ASP A 722 26.06 22.29 -18.63
C ASP A 722 27.22 23.31 -18.58
N GLU A 723 27.89 23.39 -17.45
CA GLU A 723 29.04 24.29 -17.26
C GLU A 723 30.20 24.03 -18.23
N ARG A 724 30.30 22.81 -18.76
CA ARG A 724 31.31 22.41 -19.76
C ARG A 724 30.84 22.72 -21.19
N GLY A 725 29.62 23.23 -21.36
CA GLY A 725 29.01 23.51 -22.64
C GLY A 725 28.52 22.26 -23.39
N LYS A 726 28.45 21.10 -22.73
CA LYS A 726 27.84 19.90 -23.33
C LYS A 726 26.32 20.09 -23.32
N LYS A 727 25.72 19.74 -24.46
CA LYS A 727 24.29 19.87 -24.71
C LYS A 727 23.56 18.62 -24.22
N HIS A 728 22.44 18.82 -23.50
CA HIS A 728 21.61 17.75 -22.96
C HIS A 728 20.12 18.09 -23.17
N PRO A 729 19.27 17.11 -23.51
CA PRO A 729 17.83 17.33 -23.56
C PRO A 729 17.23 17.47 -22.16
N PHE A 730 16.09 18.15 -22.02
CA PHE A 730 15.31 18.19 -20.78
C PHE A 730 13.80 18.27 -21.04
N VAL A 731 13.03 17.85 -20.05
CA VAL A 731 11.60 18.14 -19.94
C VAL A 731 11.29 18.61 -18.52
N ARG A 732 10.39 19.59 -18.42
CA ARG A 732 9.70 19.92 -17.16
C ARG A 732 8.21 19.99 -17.41
N ARG A 733 7.45 19.30 -16.58
CA ARG A 733 5.98 19.30 -16.62
C ARG A 733 5.46 20.08 -15.43
N GLY A 734 4.47 20.92 -15.69
CA GLY A 734 3.82 21.73 -14.68
C GLY A 734 2.56 21.06 -14.12
N PRO A 735 1.72 21.85 -13.45
CA PRO A 735 0.53 21.36 -12.75
C PRO A 735 -0.51 20.78 -13.70
N ILE A 736 -1.39 19.91 -13.19
CA ILE A 736 -2.51 19.35 -13.95
C ILE A 736 -3.70 20.31 -13.96
N LEU A 737 -4.14 20.69 -15.15
CA LEU A 737 -5.38 21.37 -15.44
C LEU A 737 -6.48 20.32 -15.67
N ARG A 738 -7.35 20.14 -14.67
CA ARG A 738 -8.49 19.21 -14.73
C ARG A 738 -9.64 19.88 -15.46
N VAL A 739 -9.73 19.68 -16.78
CA VAL A 739 -10.75 20.32 -17.62
C VAL A 739 -12.02 19.47 -17.64
N ARG A 740 -13.16 20.08 -17.31
CA ARG A 740 -14.47 19.40 -17.21
C ARG A 740 -15.54 20.20 -17.96
N SER A 741 -16.59 19.52 -18.41
CA SER A 741 -17.75 20.23 -18.99
C SER A 741 -18.41 21.11 -17.92
N ARG A 742 -19.13 22.16 -18.34
CA ARG A 742 -19.87 22.99 -17.39
C ARG A 742 -20.89 22.18 -16.59
N SER A 743 -21.58 21.24 -17.25
CA SER A 743 -22.50 20.32 -16.58
C SER A 743 -21.84 19.45 -15.51
N GLN A 744 -20.62 18.97 -15.74
CA GLN A 744 -19.86 18.20 -14.75
C GLN A 744 -19.48 19.07 -13.54
N ILE A 745 -18.99 20.29 -13.80
CA ILE A 745 -18.65 21.25 -12.73
C ILE A 745 -19.89 21.60 -11.91
N ASP A 746 -21.00 21.95 -12.57
CA ASP A 746 -22.24 22.29 -11.88
C ASP A 746 -22.81 21.07 -11.13
N SER A 747 -22.61 19.85 -11.63
CA SER A 747 -22.98 18.61 -10.93
C SER A 747 -22.16 18.41 -9.65
N LEU A 748 -20.84 18.60 -9.72
CA LEU A 748 -19.96 18.51 -8.54
C LEU A 748 -20.30 19.61 -7.54
N ALA A 749 -20.46 20.85 -8.00
CA ALA A 749 -20.86 21.96 -7.13
C ALA A 749 -22.18 21.69 -6.39
N ARG A 750 -23.14 21.03 -7.03
CA ARG A 750 -24.39 20.60 -6.37
C ARG A 750 -24.18 19.50 -5.32
N GLN A 751 -23.21 18.61 -5.51
CA GLN A 751 -22.91 17.56 -4.52
C GLN A 751 -22.34 18.13 -3.21
N PHE A 752 -21.67 19.28 -3.26
CA PHE A 752 -21.08 19.96 -2.10
C PHE A 752 -21.87 21.19 -1.65
N ALA A 753 -22.95 21.54 -2.34
CA ALA A 753 -23.85 22.59 -1.91
C ALA A 753 -24.52 22.18 -0.59
N PRO A 754 -24.83 23.13 0.31
CA PRO A 754 -25.65 22.83 1.47
C PRO A 754 -26.95 22.13 1.02
N PRO A 755 -27.32 21.01 1.65
CA PRO A 755 -28.56 20.32 1.32
C PRO A 755 -29.73 21.28 1.53
N GLN A 756 -30.68 21.26 0.59
CA GLN A 756 -31.94 21.98 0.76
C GLN A 756 -32.88 21.11 1.57
N ILE A 757 -33.04 21.46 2.84
CA ILE A 757 -33.90 20.73 3.78
C ILE A 757 -35.28 21.38 3.67
N GLU A 758 -36.18 20.75 2.91
CA GLU A 758 -37.55 21.23 2.66
C GLU A 758 -38.58 20.23 3.18
N GLY A 759 -39.53 20.70 3.99
CA GLY A 759 -40.66 19.91 4.48
C GLY A 759 -40.77 19.86 6.00
N PRO A 760 -41.90 19.37 6.53
CA PRO A 760 -42.04 19.06 7.95
C PRO A 760 -41.33 17.73 8.28
N GLY A 761 -40.39 17.73 9.22
CA GLY A 761 -39.67 16.54 9.66
C GLY A 761 -38.42 16.91 10.48
N VAL A 762 -37.79 15.92 11.12
CA VAL A 762 -36.52 16.10 11.83
C VAL A 762 -35.37 16.04 10.83
N ALA A 763 -34.57 17.10 10.77
CA ALA A 763 -33.44 17.19 9.85
C ALA A 763 -32.23 16.42 10.41
N MET A 764 -31.89 15.29 9.78
CA MET A 764 -30.79 14.42 10.22
C MET A 764 -29.66 14.37 9.18
N GLY A 765 -28.50 14.90 9.55
CA GLY A 765 -27.30 14.89 8.70
C GLY A 765 -26.39 13.71 9.01
N VAL A 766 -25.79 13.09 7.99
CA VAL A 766 -24.70 12.13 8.13
C VAL A 766 -23.45 12.66 7.43
N PHE A 767 -22.32 12.76 8.13
CA PHE A 767 -21.08 13.20 7.50
C PHE A 767 -20.58 12.16 6.47
N ALA A 768 -20.50 12.56 5.20
CA ALA A 768 -20.41 11.63 4.08
C ALA A 768 -19.06 10.92 3.92
N ASP A 769 -17.97 11.57 4.33
CA ASP A 769 -16.60 11.07 4.11
C ASP A 769 -16.11 10.23 5.31
N GLY A 770 -16.95 9.31 5.76
CA GLY A 770 -16.66 8.40 6.87
C GLY A 770 -17.14 6.99 6.65
N HIS A 771 -16.54 6.06 7.38
CA HIS A 771 -16.85 4.64 7.33
C HIS A 771 -18.28 4.37 7.81
N GLY A 772 -19.05 3.59 7.02
CA GLY A 772 -20.46 3.30 7.30
C GLY A 772 -21.41 4.47 7.02
N ALA A 773 -20.92 5.61 6.51
CA ALA A 773 -21.75 6.80 6.28
C ALA A 773 -22.90 6.55 5.29
N GLY A 774 -22.67 5.77 4.22
CA GLY A 774 -23.71 5.44 3.25
C GLY A 774 -24.79 4.54 3.86
N SER A 775 -24.39 3.49 4.57
CA SER A 775 -25.30 2.60 5.31
C SER A 775 -26.13 3.34 6.38
N ILE A 776 -25.50 4.21 7.17
CA ILE A 776 -26.22 5.02 8.18
C ILE A 776 -27.21 5.96 7.47
N HIS A 777 -26.78 6.66 6.44
CA HIS A 777 -27.67 7.55 5.67
C HIS A 777 -28.85 6.79 5.05
N ALA A 778 -28.62 5.58 4.53
CA ALA A 778 -29.68 4.73 3.99
C ALA A 778 -30.71 4.37 5.07
N ALA A 779 -30.26 3.93 6.25
CA ALA A 779 -31.15 3.61 7.37
C ALA A 779 -31.96 4.83 7.84
N LEU A 780 -31.33 6.00 8.00
CA LEU A 780 -32.03 7.23 8.37
C LEU A 780 -33.05 7.67 7.32
N SER A 781 -32.81 7.39 6.05
CA SER A 781 -33.72 7.72 4.96
C SER A 781 -34.99 6.85 4.94
N GLU A 782 -34.97 5.72 5.64
CA GLU A 782 -36.12 4.80 5.78
C GLU A 782 -37.00 5.11 7.01
N MET A 783 -36.54 5.99 7.91
CA MET A 783 -37.28 6.40 9.09
C MET A 783 -38.45 7.35 8.74
N ASP A 784 -39.58 7.17 9.41
CA ASP A 784 -40.74 8.05 9.29
C ASP A 784 -40.42 9.45 9.87
N ASP A 785 -40.96 10.51 9.26
CA ASP A 785 -40.81 11.91 9.70
C ASP A 785 -39.35 12.43 9.79
N VAL A 786 -38.38 11.72 9.19
CA VAL A 786 -36.97 12.13 9.09
C VAL A 786 -36.65 12.69 7.70
N ILE A 787 -35.90 13.80 7.67
CA ILE A 787 -35.29 14.33 6.46
C ILE A 787 -33.78 14.05 6.53
N ALA A 788 -33.39 12.87 6.05
CA ALA A 788 -31.99 12.45 6.01
C ALA A 788 -31.23 13.13 4.87
N PHE A 789 -30.01 13.60 5.14
CA PHE A 789 -29.13 14.16 4.13
C PHE A 789 -27.66 13.87 4.41
N GLN A 790 -26.83 13.91 3.37
CA GLN A 790 -25.38 13.82 3.52
C GLN A 790 -24.76 15.20 3.73
N ALA A 791 -24.05 15.36 4.85
CA ALA A 791 -23.22 16.52 5.15
C ALA A 791 -21.79 16.28 4.65
N ARG A 792 -21.23 17.22 3.88
CA ARG A 792 -19.83 17.16 3.43
C ARG A 792 -18.94 18.24 4.04
N LYS A 793 -19.54 19.24 4.69
CA LYS A 793 -18.84 20.39 5.27
C LYS A 793 -19.62 20.92 6.46
N LEU A 794 -18.91 21.22 7.55
CA LEU A 794 -19.52 21.79 8.76
C LEU A 794 -19.53 23.32 8.68
N THR A 795 -20.57 23.89 8.09
CA THR A 795 -20.80 25.35 8.11
C THR A 795 -21.87 25.72 9.13
N ASP A 796 -21.88 26.98 9.55
CA ASP A 796 -22.89 27.49 10.47
C ASP A 796 -24.29 27.41 9.84
N GLU A 797 -24.41 27.59 8.52
CA GLU A 797 -25.67 27.46 7.78
C GLU A 797 -26.20 26.03 7.74
N LEU A 798 -25.31 25.03 7.64
CA LEU A 798 -25.70 23.62 7.71
C LEU A 798 -26.23 23.30 9.10
N LEU A 799 -25.44 23.62 10.13
CA LEU A 799 -25.77 23.30 11.52
C LEU A 799 -27.05 24.01 11.98
N ALA A 800 -27.32 25.23 11.49
CA ALA A 800 -28.55 25.95 11.80
C ALA A 800 -29.83 25.28 11.25
N GLN A 801 -29.70 24.40 10.25
CA GLN A 801 -30.81 23.67 9.63
C GLN A 801 -30.80 22.17 10.01
N THR A 802 -29.90 21.76 10.89
CA THR A 802 -29.72 20.36 11.30
C THR A 802 -30.21 20.21 12.73
N ASP A 803 -31.06 19.21 12.98
CA ASP A 803 -31.49 18.84 14.33
C ASP A 803 -30.53 17.81 14.94
N VAL A 804 -30.19 16.77 14.17
CA VAL A 804 -29.24 15.72 14.56
C VAL A 804 -28.15 15.56 13.51
N LEU A 805 -26.90 15.46 13.95
CA LEU A 805 -25.75 15.19 13.10
C LEU A 805 -25.05 13.91 13.56
N VAL A 806 -24.87 12.97 12.64
CA VAL A 806 -24.05 11.78 12.81
C VAL A 806 -22.71 12.01 12.13
N ILE A 807 -21.62 11.85 12.88
CA ILE A 807 -20.24 11.90 12.38
C ILE A 807 -19.64 10.50 12.55
N PRO A 808 -19.68 9.67 11.50
CA PRO A 808 -18.95 8.41 11.50
C PRO A 808 -17.44 8.67 11.51
N GLN A 809 -16.62 7.66 11.82
CA GLN A 809 -15.16 7.77 11.66
C GLN A 809 -14.81 8.25 10.24
N PRO A 810 -14.23 9.46 10.08
CA PRO A 810 -13.85 9.93 8.75
C PRO A 810 -12.65 9.15 8.22
N TYR A 811 -12.58 8.95 6.90
CA TYR A 811 -11.40 8.34 6.25
C TYR A 811 -10.10 9.08 6.62
N ASN A 812 -10.20 10.38 6.83
CA ASN A 812 -9.15 11.20 7.41
C ASN A 812 -9.55 11.67 8.82
N ARG A 813 -9.04 11.02 9.86
CA ARG A 813 -9.29 11.38 11.27
C ARG A 813 -8.84 12.80 11.68
N TRP A 814 -8.06 13.47 10.82
CA TRP A 814 -7.66 14.87 11.00
C TRP A 814 -8.57 15.86 10.25
N THR A 815 -9.71 15.41 9.71
CA THR A 815 -10.67 16.23 8.95
C THR A 815 -11.15 17.43 9.76
N PHE A 816 -11.43 17.26 11.05
CA PHE A 816 -11.98 18.33 11.89
C PHE A 816 -10.89 19.15 12.58
N SER A 817 -10.86 20.45 12.27
CA SER A 817 -9.97 21.40 12.91
C SER A 817 -10.41 21.71 14.36
N SER A 818 -9.58 22.41 15.12
CA SER A 818 -9.98 22.94 16.43
C SER A 818 -11.17 23.91 16.33
N GLN A 819 -11.33 24.61 15.20
CA GLN A 819 -12.46 25.49 14.97
C GLN A 819 -13.75 24.69 14.71
N ASP A 820 -13.67 23.60 13.94
CA ASP A 820 -14.84 22.76 13.67
C ASP A 820 -15.33 22.06 14.95
N ARG A 821 -14.41 21.59 15.79
CA ARG A 821 -14.77 21.06 17.11
C ARG A 821 -15.42 22.11 18.01
N ALA A 822 -14.88 23.33 18.04
CA ALA A 822 -15.49 24.43 18.80
C ALA A 822 -16.90 24.74 18.29
N ARG A 823 -17.07 24.81 16.96
CA ARG A 823 -18.38 25.02 16.31
C ARG A 823 -19.38 23.93 16.67
N LEU A 824 -19.00 22.66 16.60
CA LEU A 824 -19.86 21.53 16.99
C LEU A 824 -20.25 21.61 18.47
N ARG A 825 -19.31 21.93 19.37
CA ARG A 825 -19.59 22.08 20.80
C ARG A 825 -20.59 23.20 21.07
N GLU A 826 -20.44 24.34 20.39
CA GLU A 826 -21.37 25.46 20.53
C GLU A 826 -22.76 25.12 20.01
N TRP A 827 -22.84 24.42 18.87
CA TRP A 827 -24.10 23.97 18.28
C TRP A 827 -24.83 22.95 19.18
N VAL A 828 -24.14 21.92 19.70
CA VAL A 828 -24.75 20.96 20.64
C VAL A 828 -25.23 21.68 21.90
N ARG A 829 -24.41 22.59 22.45
CA ARG A 829 -24.81 23.39 23.63
C ARG A 829 -26.09 24.20 23.39
N ALA A 830 -26.31 24.64 22.16
CA ALA A 830 -27.50 25.41 21.76
C ALA A 830 -28.76 24.55 21.48
N GLY A 831 -28.64 23.22 21.49
CA GLY A 831 -29.78 22.30 21.32
C GLY A 831 -29.63 21.25 20.22
N GLY A 832 -28.49 21.19 19.52
CA GLY A 832 -28.25 20.15 18.52
C GLY A 832 -27.98 18.77 19.14
N GLY A 833 -28.36 17.70 18.43
CA GLY A 833 -28.03 16.32 18.77
C GLY A 833 -26.81 15.80 17.99
N LEU A 834 -25.78 15.30 18.67
CA LEU A 834 -24.57 14.80 18.01
C LEU A 834 -24.28 13.33 18.35
N LEU A 835 -24.21 12.48 17.33
CA LEU A 835 -23.67 11.11 17.41
C LEU A 835 -22.29 11.08 16.77
N VAL A 836 -21.30 10.53 17.47
CA VAL A 836 -19.99 10.20 16.89
C VAL A 836 -19.73 8.71 17.02
N THR A 837 -19.04 8.13 16.03
CA THR A 837 -18.72 6.69 16.05
C THR A 837 -17.22 6.41 16.05
N HIS A 838 -16.84 5.25 16.60
CA HIS A 838 -15.51 4.66 16.58
C HIS A 838 -14.40 5.66 16.94
N ASP A 839 -13.35 5.84 16.14
CA ASP A 839 -12.23 6.73 16.48
C ASP A 839 -12.65 8.16 16.90
N MET A 840 -13.78 8.68 16.39
CA MET A 840 -14.26 10.03 16.72
C MET A 840 -14.70 10.20 18.18
N VAL A 841 -14.79 9.11 18.95
CA VAL A 841 -14.96 9.15 20.42
C VAL A 841 -13.70 9.62 21.17
N GLY A 842 -12.62 9.91 20.44
CA GLY A 842 -11.36 10.42 21.01
C GLY A 842 -10.26 9.37 21.06
N MET A 843 -10.10 8.59 19.99
CA MET A 843 -9.10 7.53 19.87
C MET A 843 -8.20 7.73 18.63
N ARG A 844 -7.01 7.08 18.61
CA ARG A 844 -6.05 7.06 17.48
C ARG A 844 -5.71 8.44 16.87
N GLY A 845 -5.77 9.51 17.66
CA GLY A 845 -5.42 10.88 17.25
C GLY A 845 -6.61 11.79 16.97
N ALA A 846 -7.82 11.25 16.87
CA ALA A 846 -9.03 12.06 16.98
C ALA A 846 -9.18 12.55 18.43
N MET A 847 -9.71 13.78 18.60
CA MET A 847 -9.94 14.36 19.93
C MET A 847 -11.43 14.32 20.26
N PRO A 848 -11.79 13.97 21.51
CA PRO A 848 -13.19 13.92 21.93
C PRO A 848 -13.84 15.30 21.75
N ILE A 849 -15.04 15.32 21.18
CA ILE A 849 -15.76 16.58 20.93
C ILE A 849 -16.38 17.10 22.23
N ILE A 850 -16.94 16.22 23.07
CA ILE A 850 -17.54 16.56 24.37
C ILE A 850 -16.95 15.68 25.48
N PRO A 851 -15.71 15.99 25.95
CA PRO A 851 -15.04 15.25 27.03
C PRO A 851 -15.81 15.22 28.36
N GLU A 852 -16.76 16.14 28.54
CA GLU A 852 -17.66 16.14 29.70
C GLU A 852 -18.61 14.93 29.72
N ILE A 853 -18.93 14.36 28.55
CA ILE A 853 -19.78 13.18 28.40
C ILE A 853 -18.94 11.93 28.13
N CYS A 854 -18.06 11.97 27.12
CA CYS A 854 -17.12 10.87 26.84
C CYS A 854 -15.69 11.40 26.91
N ALA A 855 -14.94 11.04 27.95
CA ALA A 855 -13.64 11.60 28.24
C ALA A 855 -12.61 11.27 27.15
N ARG A 856 -12.63 10.04 26.61
CA ARG A 856 -11.79 9.54 25.51
C ARG A 856 -12.14 8.09 25.17
N GLY A 857 -11.60 7.59 24.05
CA GLY A 857 -11.43 6.16 23.83
C GLY A 857 -10.22 5.60 24.61
N THR A 858 -10.29 4.35 25.02
CA THR A 858 -9.30 3.68 25.90
C THR A 858 -8.61 2.49 25.24
N GLY A 859 -9.24 1.84 24.26
CA GLY A 859 -8.77 0.61 23.64
C GLY A 859 -9.56 0.26 22.38
N PHE A 860 -9.12 -0.76 21.66
CA PHE A 860 -9.78 -1.26 20.44
C PHE A 860 -9.67 -2.80 20.35
N PRO A 861 -10.35 -3.55 21.22
CA PRO A 861 -10.33 -5.00 21.17
C PRO A 861 -10.89 -5.53 19.84
N SER A 862 -10.31 -6.61 19.33
CA SER A 862 -10.95 -7.38 18.25
C SER A 862 -12.08 -8.22 18.86
N ALA A 863 -13.27 -7.64 18.90
CA ALA A 863 -14.49 -8.19 19.44
C ALA A 863 -15.66 -7.73 18.57
N THR A 864 -16.71 -8.55 18.49
CA THR A 864 -17.78 -8.42 17.49
C THR A 864 -19.16 -8.25 18.12
N GLY A 865 -19.21 -7.95 19.42
CA GLY A 865 -20.42 -7.98 20.20
C GLY A 865 -20.49 -6.89 21.25
N PHE A 866 -21.72 -6.48 21.54
CA PHE A 866 -22.05 -5.51 22.56
C PHE A 866 -23.32 -5.94 23.30
N GLN A 867 -23.55 -5.41 24.50
CA GLN A 867 -24.78 -5.63 25.25
C GLN A 867 -25.23 -4.36 25.95
N ILE A 868 -26.55 -4.17 26.05
CA ILE A 868 -27.15 -3.05 26.79
C ILE A 868 -27.08 -3.34 28.30
N VAL A 869 -26.59 -2.37 29.06
CA VAL A 869 -26.36 -2.51 30.52
C VAL A 869 -27.17 -1.54 31.37
N ALA A 870 -27.83 -0.56 30.76
CA ALA A 870 -28.70 0.39 31.45
C ALA A 870 -30.03 0.60 30.69
N GLU A 871 -31.11 0.84 31.44
CA GLU A 871 -32.40 1.23 30.87
C GLU A 871 -32.36 2.72 30.51
N HIS A 872 -32.55 3.05 29.24
CA HIS A 872 -32.55 4.42 28.76
C HIS A 872 -33.40 4.54 27.49
N PRO A 873 -34.09 5.68 27.24
CA PRO A 873 -34.93 5.86 26.05
C PRO A 873 -34.26 5.52 24.72
N ALA A 874 -32.96 5.83 24.59
CA ALA A 874 -32.16 5.59 23.39
C ALA A 874 -31.92 4.10 23.05
N VAL A 875 -32.19 3.17 23.97
CA VAL A 875 -31.90 1.73 23.81
C VAL A 875 -33.14 0.85 24.04
N ILE A 876 -34.34 1.45 24.07
CA ILE A 876 -35.60 0.72 24.24
C ILE A 876 -35.83 -0.21 23.05
N GLY A 877 -36.17 -1.47 23.35
CA GLY A 877 -36.53 -2.46 22.32
C GLY A 877 -35.36 -3.26 21.76
N ILE A 878 -34.12 -2.90 22.12
CA ILE A 878 -32.93 -3.69 21.79
C ILE A 878 -32.93 -4.96 22.67
N PRO A 879 -32.71 -6.16 22.10
CA PRO A 879 -32.67 -7.40 22.88
C PRO A 879 -31.62 -7.36 23.99
N THR A 880 -31.97 -7.90 25.17
CA THR A 880 -31.05 -8.02 26.30
C THR A 880 -30.05 -9.16 26.09
N GLY A 881 -28.83 -9.00 26.61
CA GLY A 881 -27.71 -9.91 26.40
C GLY A 881 -26.88 -9.59 25.15
N LEU A 882 -25.84 -10.39 24.91
CA LEU A 882 -24.85 -10.10 23.87
C LEU A 882 -25.44 -10.14 22.45
N GLN A 883 -25.28 -9.03 21.74
CA GLN A 883 -25.70 -8.81 20.35
C GLN A 883 -24.47 -8.62 19.45
N PRO A 884 -24.49 -9.11 18.21
CA PRO A 884 -23.41 -8.88 17.27
C PRO A 884 -23.45 -7.46 16.69
N HIS A 885 -22.29 -6.92 16.35
CA HIS A 885 -22.11 -5.76 15.48
C HIS A 885 -21.34 -6.16 14.21
N SER A 886 -21.40 -5.34 13.16
CA SER A 886 -20.97 -5.74 11.80
C SER A 886 -19.46 -5.78 11.58
N TYR A 887 -18.69 -5.05 12.37
CA TYR A 887 -17.24 -4.92 12.23
C TYR A 887 -16.42 -5.82 13.16
N TYR A 888 -15.12 -6.01 12.86
CA TYR A 888 -14.22 -6.91 13.59
C TYR A 888 -13.65 -6.33 14.89
N ASP A 889 -13.79 -5.01 15.12
CA ASP A 889 -13.37 -4.31 16.34
C ASP A 889 -14.40 -3.27 16.79
N HIS A 890 -14.17 -2.71 17.97
CA HIS A 890 -14.83 -1.50 18.48
C HIS A 890 -13.92 -0.72 19.40
N ILE A 891 -14.22 0.55 19.68
CA ILE A 891 -13.50 1.37 20.65
C ILE A 891 -14.13 1.26 22.04
N THR A 892 -13.33 0.91 23.04
CA THR A 892 -13.73 1.00 24.46
C THR A 892 -13.61 2.44 24.95
N LEU A 893 -14.46 2.85 25.88
CA LEU A 893 -14.66 4.26 26.24
C LEU A 893 -14.47 4.53 27.73
N GLU A 894 -14.00 5.75 28.05
CA GLU A 894 -13.99 6.28 29.41
C GLU A 894 -15.08 7.34 29.56
N ALA A 895 -16.00 7.14 30.52
CA ALA A 895 -17.07 8.10 30.80
C ALA A 895 -16.52 9.42 31.36
N GLY A 896 -17.01 10.52 30.80
CA GLY A 896 -16.85 11.85 31.37
C GLY A 896 -17.72 12.03 32.63
N PRO A 897 -17.52 13.11 33.40
CA PRO A 897 -18.23 13.35 34.66
C PRO A 897 -19.75 13.45 34.52
N ALA A 898 -20.28 13.71 33.34
CA ALA A 898 -21.71 13.77 33.04
C ALA A 898 -22.16 12.69 32.04
N GLY A 899 -21.32 11.68 31.77
CA GLY A 899 -21.63 10.57 30.86
C GLY A 899 -22.32 9.40 31.57
N GLU A 900 -23.33 8.84 30.91
CA GLU A 900 -24.01 7.61 31.31
C GLU A 900 -23.64 6.47 30.35
N VAL A 901 -23.15 5.35 30.89
CA VAL A 901 -22.81 4.14 30.11
C VAL A 901 -24.09 3.35 29.84
N LEU A 902 -24.41 3.13 28.56
CA LEU A 902 -25.61 2.38 28.17
C LEU A 902 -25.30 0.99 27.58
N ALA A 903 -24.11 0.80 27.01
CA ALA A 903 -23.70 -0.48 26.47
C ALA A 903 -22.21 -0.77 26.76
N GLU A 904 -21.92 -2.06 26.92
CA GLU A 904 -20.58 -2.62 27.10
C GLU A 904 -20.25 -3.61 25.97
N GLY A 905 -18.97 -3.75 25.65
CA GLY A 905 -18.46 -4.77 24.74
C GLY A 905 -18.49 -6.17 25.36
N GLU A 906 -18.14 -7.18 24.57
CA GLU A 906 -17.98 -8.57 25.07
C GLU A 906 -16.96 -8.69 26.22
N ASP A 907 -16.02 -7.74 26.28
CA ASP A 907 -14.97 -7.62 27.29
C ASP A 907 -15.44 -6.93 28.59
N GLY A 908 -16.68 -6.41 28.61
CA GLY A 908 -17.26 -5.68 29.75
C GLY A 908 -16.82 -4.23 29.84
N GLU A 909 -16.12 -3.69 28.84
CA GLU A 909 -15.72 -2.29 28.80
C GLU A 909 -16.80 -1.43 28.11
N PRO A 910 -17.00 -0.16 28.50
CA PRO A 910 -18.01 0.70 27.91
C PRO A 910 -17.80 0.89 26.40
N VAL A 911 -18.86 0.75 25.60
CA VAL A 911 -18.84 1.01 24.15
C VAL A 911 -19.92 2.02 23.72
N LEU A 912 -20.80 2.44 24.63
CA LEU A 912 -21.74 3.53 24.39
C LEU A 912 -21.89 4.38 25.63
N ILE A 913 -21.59 5.68 25.48
CA ILE A 913 -21.81 6.68 26.51
C ILE A 913 -22.66 7.80 25.93
N VAL A 914 -23.69 8.21 26.68
CA VAL A 914 -24.57 9.32 26.30
C VAL A 914 -24.63 10.38 27.40
N GLY A 915 -25.15 11.56 27.06
CA GLY A 915 -25.60 12.53 28.06
C GLY A 915 -26.00 13.88 27.47
N ASP A 916 -26.57 14.73 28.33
CA ASP A 916 -27.00 16.08 27.98
C ASP A 916 -25.82 17.07 28.06
N PHE A 917 -25.71 17.97 27.08
CA PHE A 917 -24.70 19.03 27.08
C PHE A 917 -25.33 20.38 26.70
N GLY A 918 -25.56 21.23 27.71
CA GLY A 918 -26.31 22.46 27.51
C GLY A 918 -27.78 22.16 27.25
N ALA A 919 -28.34 22.67 26.15
CA ALA A 919 -29.71 22.38 25.73
C ALA A 919 -29.84 21.18 24.78
N GLY A 920 -28.70 20.62 24.32
CA GLY A 920 -28.65 19.50 23.37
C GLY A 920 -28.11 18.22 24.00
N ARG A 921 -27.86 17.22 23.14
CA ARG A 921 -27.53 15.86 23.53
C ARG A 921 -26.33 15.32 22.75
N TYR A 922 -25.59 14.40 23.36
CA TYR A 922 -24.42 13.78 22.77
C TYR A 922 -24.38 12.27 23.02
N ALA A 923 -24.00 11.52 21.99
CA ALA A 923 -23.73 10.10 22.05
C ALA A 923 -22.35 9.79 21.46
N ALA A 924 -21.54 9.06 22.22
CA ALA A 924 -20.28 8.49 21.78
C ALA A 924 -20.43 6.97 21.68
N LEU A 925 -20.38 6.45 20.46
CA LEU A 925 -20.55 5.03 20.16
C LEU A 925 -19.22 4.45 19.67
N GLY A 926 -18.64 3.51 20.40
CA GLY A 926 -17.37 2.86 20.06
C GLY A 926 -17.44 1.94 18.83
N LEU A 927 -18.65 1.52 18.45
CA LEU A 927 -18.89 0.70 17.26
C LEU A 927 -18.69 1.50 15.96
N ILE A 928 -18.65 0.80 14.83
CA ILE A 928 -18.62 1.38 13.47
C ILE A 928 -19.78 0.84 12.64
N PRO A 929 -21.00 1.36 12.87
CA PRO A 929 -22.20 0.74 12.34
C PRO A 929 -22.25 0.75 10.81
N GLY A 930 -22.67 -0.36 10.21
CA GLY A 930 -22.80 -0.47 8.76
C GLY A 930 -21.48 -0.67 8.01
N LEU A 931 -20.41 -1.11 8.69
CA LEU A 931 -19.14 -1.48 8.09
C LEU A 931 -18.85 -2.97 8.36
N GLY A 932 -18.60 -3.74 7.29
CA GLY A 932 -18.21 -5.14 7.38
C GLY A 932 -16.72 -5.33 7.65
N PRO A 933 -16.29 -6.56 7.97
CA PRO A 933 -14.90 -6.85 8.33
C PRO A 933 -13.88 -6.57 7.22
N ASP A 934 -14.34 -6.48 5.97
CA ASP A 934 -13.53 -6.21 4.78
C ASP A 934 -13.47 -4.70 4.45
N ASP A 935 -13.82 -3.83 5.41
CA ASP A 935 -13.98 -2.37 5.27
C ASP A 935 -15.04 -1.94 4.22
N GLY A 936 -15.85 -2.88 3.72
CA GLY A 936 -16.97 -2.61 2.83
C GLY A 936 -18.24 -2.20 3.60
N GLU A 937 -19.03 -1.28 3.04
CA GLU A 937 -20.33 -0.93 3.63
C GLU A 937 -21.32 -2.11 3.57
N VAL A 938 -21.98 -2.37 4.70
CA VAL A 938 -23.02 -3.39 4.84
C VAL A 938 -24.31 -2.75 5.37
N PRO A 939 -25.50 -3.28 5.02
CA PRO A 939 -26.76 -2.75 5.53
C PRO A 939 -26.83 -2.80 7.06
N LEU A 940 -27.28 -1.70 7.67
CA LEU A 940 -27.58 -1.63 9.10
C LEU A 940 -28.82 -2.49 9.40
N THR A 941 -28.62 -3.56 10.17
CA THR A 941 -29.69 -4.52 10.49
C THR A 941 -29.58 -5.01 11.93
N GLY A 942 -30.63 -5.66 12.42
CA GLY A 942 -30.64 -6.27 13.76
C GLY A 942 -30.47 -5.26 14.90
N ALA A 943 -29.81 -5.69 15.97
CA ALA A 943 -29.61 -4.87 17.17
C ALA A 943 -28.71 -3.64 16.91
N GLU A 944 -27.74 -3.73 16.00
CA GLU A 944 -26.89 -2.60 15.59
C GLU A 944 -27.72 -1.51 14.89
N GLY A 945 -28.64 -1.90 13.98
CA GLY A 945 -29.58 -0.99 13.34
C GLY A 945 -30.51 -0.30 14.35
N GLN A 946 -31.15 -1.09 15.21
CA GLN A 946 -32.02 -0.60 16.28
C GLN A 946 -31.30 0.36 17.23
N LEU A 947 -30.01 0.12 17.48
CA LEU A 947 -29.20 1.01 18.31
C LEU A 947 -29.00 2.38 17.68
N VAL A 948 -28.63 2.43 16.39
CA VAL A 948 -28.45 3.71 15.69
C VAL A 948 -29.77 4.48 15.61
N GLU A 949 -30.88 3.81 15.26
CA GLU A 949 -32.23 4.41 15.21
C GLU A 949 -32.63 5.00 16.57
N GLY A 950 -32.54 4.22 17.65
CA GLY A 950 -32.91 4.68 18.99
C GLY A 950 -32.03 5.84 19.48
N LEU A 951 -30.74 5.85 19.13
CA LEU A 951 -29.83 6.94 19.45
C LEU A 951 -30.22 8.23 18.73
N VAL A 952 -30.47 8.19 17.42
CA VAL A 952 -30.81 9.42 16.68
C VAL A 952 -32.19 9.96 17.04
N GLU A 953 -33.15 9.09 17.37
CA GLU A 953 -34.46 9.51 17.90
C GLU A 953 -34.29 10.25 19.22
N TRP A 954 -33.55 9.68 20.17
CA TRP A 954 -33.26 10.33 21.44
C TRP A 954 -32.48 11.65 21.27
N LEU A 955 -31.54 11.71 20.33
CA LEU A 955 -30.79 12.93 20.02
C LEU A 955 -31.66 14.03 19.42
N SER A 956 -32.77 13.69 18.76
CA SER A 956 -33.69 14.67 18.16
C SER A 956 -34.59 15.36 19.18
N GLU A 957 -34.77 14.77 20.35
CA GLU A 957 -35.52 15.36 21.44
C GLU A 957 -34.70 16.42 22.19
N LYS A 958 -35.36 17.49 22.66
CA LYS A 958 -34.70 18.53 23.44
C LYS A 958 -34.47 18.09 24.88
N ALA A 959 -33.30 18.38 25.44
CA ALA A 959 -33.00 18.12 26.85
C ALA A 959 -34.01 18.84 27.77
N ALA A 960 -34.43 18.16 28.85
CA ALA A 960 -35.34 18.75 29.83
C ALA A 960 -34.61 19.85 30.60
N GLN A 961 -35.13 21.09 30.56
CA GLN A 961 -34.56 22.25 31.25
C GLN A 961 -34.64 22.17 32.78
#